data_AF-A0A1Z5KTX1-F1
#
_entry.id   AF-A0A1Z5KTX1-F1
#
_cell.length_a   1.000
_cell.length_b   1.000
_cell.length_c   1.000
_cell.angle_alpha   90.00
_cell.angle_beta   90.00
_cell.angle_gamma   90.00
#
_symmetry.space_group_name_H-M   'P 1'
#
loop_
_entity.id
_entity.type
_entity.pdbx_description
1 polymer ?
#
loop_
_entity_poly.entity_id
_entity_poly.type
_entity_poly.pdbx_seq_one_letter_code
_entity_poly.pdbx_strand_id
1 'polypeptide(L)'
;MKAAARRMKTPSLILLVLFIVTVAFVNLYLGYKATIHHHSSSSFIYKNTKEREVDNTSKKDDYKKEQPQQQKSGIDNDSHSRKNYVDSNTDDDDDESFYSNLNSLEALRTVSTRTTPTHQACQHTQGVYHIQMGDIGGAAGTIFFQFVVSQILYAEQYNLTPWVHFNNVSHIVYDPLVHQAHQHQHVLLNPPMQARNATYVRRPGGHMKDFSPGPPDVSHSVSMHQLTLTGTGVWEHYFEPISDYIPGDTSCHTYVTMDLFLITPGLHGFTDYAPRCWRYHYLPDYVTQLHMPFHEWIAPQRATAARIVQQYIRLRAPIRHAAALVNPPASVLLGLHIRHSDKAAGRRVLETSEFLPYVLAFAQQQNTRYNKNDDWAIYLATDSDLVLQEIQNYWPSHITSRIRTFQALRSTNATAVFDMPQHHHHQTNTEVLIEIQALSQCHYLLHGLSAVSESALWLNAQLVSVDLEDPDERLTVAQFRTLLQMRNQSSSLYPARVRTDVWWEVDEDKVERIIDDATVNCSNYQGILLIHNAGGHGFGRSFFTTILNQLRYAAQYQLLPWVHLDPQENHLVYDPDFHDADNQTVTVLAGIAATVQHDSLGRFYPESPEVISQTNSTLTLHGNGIWNSYFEPIRPSKRCRLQLPLMQMGSSLVTGLELYDPSSIRAWHYDEVTLWSAESLPELRQRAHSILQEHFRPLSYLQQRVDRVFALTRESPLCLGVHIRSIDKQGKFRRKISLEKYLEYIRAFAEAGGHCVYLATESRTALNFLHKQLENENVTASLELLHQGYQVVRSLKGRSREWLPHFYASHHRVNAETVVDIMALARCQYLIHGASTVSEAAIYWNPNLTSISLEDSVPALFAKELSLLVSEELEKQESKAQQRITFTYVTETMKNTSIVRTPGVRNNSNAIVYLAQKTHSSYEGRDSFSNLLKSMQLLKKNYLDTHDGTADVFVFHSGDFTEMDWNLMQDALNLKGVLHLVDLTNSSYWSRPIHHINDNPADWFAWPLFSEGYRRMMHWFAIDIWDYFSQLNVQGGCHYRYIWRLDEDSFIHSPIRYDIFDYMSSQQFVYGFRMCAYEMKVTQRMWTMWTKRHPGFKPQRPIDLEMCGIYNNLFVADLDFFNRPDVAQFLRFIDRQGHIYRRRLGDLMIHSMAVYAFAPPQQIHRFLDFTYEHGTVNRTDGCLVWGGIQAGYDDDHAAETVSQFYDRYANCSDVRASYLGVSDLSPSYSHVSTSKKARLALFTVTAGEVELPAGKGILSG
;
A
#
# COMPACT_ATOMS: atom_id res chain seq x y z
N MET A 1 13.45 37.55 16.65
CA MET A 1 14.14 37.91 17.92
C MET A 1 15.40 37.09 18.19
N LYS A 2 15.33 35.79 18.57
CA LYS A 2 16.53 34.97 18.95
C LYS A 2 17.72 35.04 17.96
N ALA A 3 17.45 35.12 16.65
CA ALA A 3 18.48 35.26 15.61
C ALA A 3 19.22 36.63 15.64
N ALA A 4 18.54 37.73 16.01
CA ALA A 4 19.14 39.06 16.08
C ALA A 4 20.06 39.20 17.31
N ALA A 5 19.63 38.67 18.46
CA ALA A 5 20.43 38.70 19.70
C ALA A 5 21.80 38.03 19.55
N ARG A 6 21.92 37.01 18.68
CA ARG A 6 23.18 36.30 18.39
C ARG A 6 24.20 37.09 17.55
N ARG A 7 23.86 38.28 17.02
CA ARG A 7 24.74 39.08 16.13
C ARG A 7 25.28 40.38 16.75
N MET A 8 24.90 40.74 17.97
CA MET A 8 25.31 42.00 18.62
C MET A 8 26.36 41.76 19.70
N LYS A 9 27.52 42.42 19.61
CA LYS A 9 28.68 42.22 20.51
C LYS A 9 28.83 43.25 21.65
N THR A 10 27.95 44.24 21.75
CA THR A 10 28.05 45.33 22.75
C THR A 10 26.87 45.34 23.73
N PRO A 11 27.10 45.29 25.06
CA PRO A 11 26.01 45.22 26.05
C PRO A 11 24.99 46.37 25.97
N SER A 12 25.44 47.58 25.65
CA SER A 12 24.61 48.78 25.56
C SER A 12 23.48 48.66 24.53
N LEU A 13 23.72 47.97 23.42
CA LEU A 13 22.70 47.75 22.38
C LEU A 13 21.66 46.70 22.80
N ILE A 14 22.08 45.70 23.59
CA ILE A 14 21.19 44.67 24.12
C ILE A 14 20.24 45.29 25.15
N LEU A 15 20.75 46.19 26.01
CA LEU A 15 19.94 46.99 26.93
C LEU A 15 18.93 47.89 26.20
N LEU A 16 19.34 48.57 25.14
CA LEU A 16 18.43 49.39 24.32
C LEU A 16 17.31 48.57 23.68
N VAL A 17 17.64 47.41 23.10
CA VAL A 17 16.64 46.50 22.50
C VAL A 17 15.70 45.91 23.55
N LEU A 18 16.20 45.52 24.74
CA LEU A 18 15.37 45.07 25.85
C LEU A 18 14.44 46.18 26.36
N PHE A 19 14.90 47.43 26.44
CA PHE A 19 14.07 48.57 26.82
C PHE A 19 12.95 48.82 25.80
N ILE A 20 13.27 48.87 24.50
CA ILE A 20 12.27 49.06 23.43
C ILE A 20 11.24 47.93 23.43
N VAL A 21 11.67 46.67 23.57
CA VAL A 21 10.77 45.50 23.67
C VAL A 21 9.89 45.59 24.93
N THR A 22 10.43 46.03 26.07
CA THR A 22 9.66 46.18 27.32
C THR A 22 8.61 47.27 27.19
N VAL A 23 8.96 48.43 26.61
CA VAL A 23 7.99 49.52 26.34
C VAL A 23 6.91 49.05 25.36
N ALA A 24 7.26 48.32 24.31
CA ALA A 24 6.29 47.75 23.38
C ALA A 24 5.34 46.74 24.08
N PHE A 25 5.85 45.88 24.96
CA PHE A 25 5.04 44.91 25.70
C PHE A 25 4.13 45.58 26.74
N VAL A 26 4.62 46.62 27.43
CA VAL A 26 3.81 47.44 28.36
C VAL A 26 2.71 48.17 27.61
N ASN A 27 2.99 48.76 26.45
CA ASN A 27 1.97 49.41 25.62
C ASN A 27 0.91 48.41 25.10
N LEU A 28 1.31 47.20 24.67
CA LEU A 28 0.38 46.14 24.29
C LEU A 28 -0.50 45.71 25.47
N TYR A 29 0.09 45.54 26.66
CA TYR A 29 -0.62 45.11 27.86
C TYR A 29 -1.57 46.19 28.41
N LEU A 30 -1.20 47.47 28.30
CA LEU A 30 -2.09 48.60 28.64
C LEU A 30 -3.24 48.72 27.64
N GLY A 31 -2.97 48.58 26.34
CA GLY A 31 -4.02 48.53 25.30
C GLY A 31 -5.01 47.38 25.51
N TYR A 32 -4.50 46.18 25.85
CA TYR A 32 -5.30 45.00 26.18
C TYR A 32 -6.13 45.19 27.46
N LYS A 33 -5.58 45.84 28.50
CA LYS A 33 -6.36 46.21 29.69
C LYS A 33 -7.46 47.23 29.40
N ALA A 34 -7.23 48.16 28.47
CA ALA A 34 -8.23 49.15 28.07
C ALA A 34 -9.43 48.53 27.32
N THR A 35 -9.29 47.34 26.72
CA THR A 35 -10.37 46.67 25.98
C THR A 35 -11.30 45.81 26.86
N ILE A 36 -10.91 45.49 28.10
CA ILE A 36 -11.59 44.47 28.92
C ILE A 36 -12.55 45.06 29.98
N HIS A 37 -12.52 46.37 30.22
CA HIS A 37 -13.49 47.04 31.09
C HIS A 37 -14.34 48.07 30.32
N HIS A 38 -15.50 47.64 29.83
CA HIS A 38 -16.77 48.36 30.07
C HIS A 38 -18.00 47.53 29.66
N HIS A 39 -18.67 46.94 30.66
CA HIS A 39 -20.05 46.45 30.50
C HIS A 39 -20.80 46.45 31.85
N SER A 40 -21.53 47.52 32.15
CA SER A 40 -22.74 47.49 33.00
C SER A 40 -23.46 48.85 33.05
N SER A 41 -24.77 48.78 33.31
CA SER A 41 -25.60 49.82 33.98
C SER A 41 -25.61 51.27 33.45
N SER A 42 -26.57 51.53 32.55
CA SER A 42 -27.69 52.50 32.71
C SER A 42 -27.47 54.02 32.88
N SER A 43 -28.40 54.75 32.23
CA SER A 43 -28.99 56.06 32.60
C SER A 43 -28.41 57.38 32.03
N PHE A 44 -29.22 57.99 31.16
CA PHE A 44 -29.73 59.38 31.21
C PHE A 44 -28.77 60.61 31.27
N ILE A 45 -28.91 61.42 30.20
CA ILE A 45 -29.16 62.89 30.21
C ILE A 45 -27.98 63.91 30.28
N TYR A 46 -27.89 64.65 29.16
CA TYR A 46 -27.61 66.09 28.99
C TYR A 46 -26.19 66.72 28.98
N LYS A 47 -26.15 67.78 28.14
CA LYS A 47 -25.20 68.92 28.06
C LYS A 47 -23.79 68.59 27.53
N ASN A 48 -23.37 69.21 26.42
CA ASN A 48 -23.02 70.64 26.21
C ASN A 48 -21.70 71.01 26.94
N THR A 49 -20.77 71.75 26.35
CA THR A 49 -20.87 72.67 25.19
C THR A 49 -19.48 73.05 24.62
N LYS A 50 -19.47 73.64 23.41
CA LYS A 50 -18.48 74.65 22.91
C LYS A 50 -17.04 74.13 22.61
N GLU A 51 -16.27 74.70 21.65
CA GLU A 51 -16.56 75.73 20.63
C GLU A 51 -15.57 75.76 19.45
N ARG A 52 -16.09 76.11 18.25
CA ARG A 52 -15.45 76.89 17.14
C ARG A 52 -14.19 76.32 16.44
N GLU A 53 -13.85 76.71 15.20
CA GLU A 53 -14.46 77.64 14.21
C GLU A 53 -14.29 76.97 12.80
N VAL A 54 -15.29 76.94 11.88
CA VAL A 54 -15.60 77.94 10.81
C VAL A 54 -14.52 77.93 9.69
N ASP A 55 -14.76 77.90 8.37
CA ASP A 55 -15.79 78.46 7.44
C ASP A 55 -15.86 77.57 6.15
N ASN A 56 -16.78 77.62 5.16
CA ASN A 56 -18.20 78.06 5.06
C ASN A 56 -18.84 77.50 3.76
N THR A 57 -20.18 77.63 3.60
CA THR A 57 -21.01 77.66 2.36
C THR A 57 -20.67 76.77 1.14
N SER A 58 -21.61 76.10 0.46
CA SER A 58 -23.07 75.90 0.56
C SER A 58 -23.49 74.86 -0.52
N LYS A 59 -24.75 74.48 -0.83
CA LYS A 59 -26.10 74.89 -0.42
C LYS A 59 -27.05 73.66 -0.46
N LYS A 60 -28.18 73.75 -1.17
CA LYS A 60 -29.18 72.74 -1.55
C LYS A 60 -29.93 73.23 -2.81
N ASP A 61 -30.70 72.36 -3.48
CA ASP A 61 -32.18 72.49 -3.53
C ASP A 61 -32.85 71.26 -4.20
N ASP A 62 -33.44 70.43 -3.34
CA ASP A 62 -34.72 69.70 -3.37
C ASP A 62 -35.57 69.35 -4.63
N TYR A 63 -36.31 68.23 -4.47
CA TYR A 63 -37.63 67.83 -5.05
C TYR A 63 -37.81 66.99 -6.36
N LYS A 64 -38.18 65.72 -6.13
CA LYS A 64 -39.31 64.89 -6.67
C LYS A 64 -39.51 64.59 -8.19
N LYS A 65 -39.52 63.27 -8.47
CA LYS A 65 -40.51 62.43 -9.22
C LYS A 65 -41.30 62.99 -10.43
N GLU A 66 -41.31 62.22 -11.52
CA GLU A 66 -42.56 61.75 -12.17
C GLU A 66 -42.34 60.49 -13.08
N GLN A 67 -43.43 59.88 -13.58
CA GLN A 67 -43.46 58.76 -14.55
C GLN A 67 -44.19 59.21 -15.84
N PRO A 68 -44.06 58.49 -16.97
CA PRO A 68 -45.27 57.96 -17.63
C PRO A 68 -45.12 56.56 -18.29
N GLN A 69 -46.09 56.18 -19.12
CA GLN A 69 -46.51 54.80 -19.45
C GLN A 69 -46.25 54.32 -20.90
N GLN A 70 -46.24 52.99 -21.08
CA GLN A 70 -46.83 52.15 -22.18
C GLN A 70 -46.63 52.48 -23.68
N GLN A 71 -46.39 51.41 -24.48
CA GLN A 71 -47.18 51.12 -25.70
C GLN A 71 -47.15 49.61 -26.10
N LYS A 72 -47.89 49.20 -27.15
CA LYS A 72 -48.19 47.79 -27.54
C LYS A 72 -48.00 47.51 -29.04
N SER A 73 -47.57 46.28 -29.40
CA SER A 73 -47.97 45.47 -30.60
C SER A 73 -47.18 44.14 -30.61
N GLY A 74 -47.62 43.00 -31.14
CA GLY A 74 -48.95 42.57 -31.61
C GLY A 74 -48.91 41.78 -32.94
N ILE A 75 -49.73 40.71 -33.08
CA ILE A 75 -50.04 39.92 -34.32
C ILE A 75 -48.88 39.00 -34.80
N ASP A 76 -48.98 37.78 -35.36
CA ASP A 76 -49.91 36.62 -35.56
C ASP A 76 -49.22 35.76 -36.70
N ASN A 77 -49.51 34.52 -37.12
CA ASN A 77 -50.29 33.35 -36.66
C ASN A 77 -49.90 32.07 -37.49
N ASP A 78 -50.42 30.90 -37.07
CA ASP A 78 -50.80 29.72 -37.89
C ASP A 78 -49.75 28.82 -38.63
N SER A 79 -50.01 27.53 -38.94
CA SER A 79 -50.61 26.40 -38.17
C SER A 79 -50.58 25.04 -38.94
N HIS A 80 -50.80 23.92 -38.21
CA HIS A 80 -51.17 22.55 -38.68
C HIS A 80 -50.12 21.72 -39.48
N SER A 81 -50.01 20.37 -39.43
CA SER A 81 -50.48 19.26 -38.55
C SER A 81 -49.71 17.94 -38.97
N ARG A 82 -49.94 16.66 -38.58
CA ARG A 82 -51.04 15.93 -37.90
C ARG A 82 -50.60 14.52 -37.39
N LYS A 83 -51.03 14.15 -36.17
CA LYS A 83 -51.20 12.81 -35.49
C LYS A 83 -50.67 11.47 -36.05
N ASN A 84 -50.04 10.68 -35.17
CA ASN A 84 -50.48 9.36 -34.60
C ASN A 84 -49.46 8.92 -33.52
N TYR A 85 -49.77 8.80 -32.20
CA TYR A 85 -50.36 7.64 -31.49
C TYR A 85 -49.72 6.28 -31.92
N VAL A 86 -49.21 5.38 -31.06
CA VAL A 86 -49.50 5.00 -29.65
C VAL A 86 -48.19 4.42 -29.04
N ASP A 87 -47.77 4.48 -27.76
CA ASP A 87 -47.97 5.25 -26.49
C ASP A 87 -46.90 4.67 -25.48
N SER A 88 -46.55 5.16 -24.28
CA SER A 88 -46.84 6.34 -23.42
C SER A 88 -45.83 6.38 -22.24
N ASN A 89 -45.47 7.57 -21.71
CA ASN A 89 -44.96 7.82 -20.34
C ASN A 89 -45.12 9.32 -20.03
N THR A 90 -45.63 9.70 -18.86
CA THR A 90 -45.80 11.10 -18.42
C THR A 90 -45.38 11.22 -16.94
N ASP A 91 -45.01 12.39 -16.38
CA ASP A 91 -45.11 13.78 -16.86
C ASP A 91 -43.74 14.50 -16.73
N ASP A 92 -43.32 15.31 -17.71
CA ASP A 92 -42.14 16.22 -17.57
C ASP A 92 -42.04 17.35 -18.64
N ASP A 93 -43.05 17.55 -19.50
CA ASP A 93 -43.03 18.53 -20.63
C ASP A 93 -44.02 19.70 -20.44
N ASP A 94 -43.66 20.74 -19.66
CA ASP A 94 -44.44 22.01 -19.65
C ASP A 94 -43.69 23.27 -19.10
N ASP A 95 -42.39 23.50 -19.40
CA ASP A 95 -41.73 24.79 -19.05
C ASP A 95 -40.53 25.25 -19.93
N GLU A 96 -40.43 24.87 -21.21
CA GLU A 96 -39.31 25.31 -22.09
C GLU A 96 -39.23 26.84 -22.31
N SER A 97 -40.27 27.60 -21.96
CA SER A 97 -40.30 29.06 -22.18
C SER A 97 -39.46 29.89 -21.18
N PHE A 98 -39.05 29.32 -20.04
CA PHE A 98 -38.42 30.06 -18.95
C PHE A 98 -36.89 30.28 -19.10
N TYR A 99 -36.24 29.54 -20.00
CA TYR A 99 -34.79 29.28 -19.92
C TYR A 99 -33.87 30.09 -20.87
N SER A 100 -34.38 31.13 -21.55
CA SER A 100 -33.62 31.86 -22.58
C SER A 100 -32.84 33.10 -22.11
N ASN A 101 -32.69 33.33 -20.79
CA ASN A 101 -32.18 34.61 -20.27
C ASN A 101 -31.20 34.46 -19.09
N LEU A 102 -30.10 35.22 -19.13
CA LEU A 102 -29.05 35.19 -18.08
C LEU A 102 -29.48 35.78 -16.72
N ASN A 103 -30.67 36.38 -16.65
CA ASN A 103 -31.25 36.93 -15.41
C ASN A 103 -31.70 35.85 -14.41
N SER A 104 -31.59 34.56 -14.74
CA SER A 104 -32.03 33.43 -13.90
C SER A 104 -31.31 33.32 -12.53
N LEU A 105 -30.15 33.97 -12.36
CA LEU A 105 -29.49 34.11 -11.06
C LEU A 105 -30.30 34.95 -10.06
N GLU A 106 -31.19 35.84 -10.52
CA GLU A 106 -32.02 36.65 -9.65
C GLU A 106 -33.05 35.80 -8.86
N ALA A 107 -33.41 34.62 -9.38
CA ALA A 107 -34.24 33.63 -8.69
C ALA A 107 -33.57 33.00 -7.44
N LEU A 108 -32.25 33.16 -7.26
CA LEU A 108 -31.55 32.78 -6.02
C LEU A 108 -31.74 33.81 -4.88
N ARG A 109 -32.23 35.02 -5.18
CA ARG A 109 -32.66 35.99 -4.15
C ARG A 109 -34.01 35.63 -3.54
N THR A 110 -34.82 34.85 -4.25
CA THR A 110 -36.10 34.32 -3.80
C THR A 110 -35.97 32.90 -3.24
N VAL A 111 -36.44 32.68 -2.01
CA VAL A 111 -36.55 31.34 -1.40
C VAL A 111 -37.95 30.80 -1.66
N SER A 112 -38.04 29.58 -2.21
CA SER A 112 -39.29 28.82 -2.29
C SER A 112 -39.53 28.13 -0.96
N THR A 113 -40.27 28.79 -0.06
CA THR A 113 -40.60 28.22 1.25
C THR A 113 -41.71 27.19 1.12
N ARG A 114 -41.46 25.95 1.55
CA ARG A 114 -42.55 25.04 1.94
C ARG A 114 -43.15 25.58 3.24
N THR A 115 -44.43 25.94 3.21
CA THR A 115 -45.14 26.60 4.32
C THR A 115 -46.04 25.67 5.14
N THR A 116 -46.21 24.41 4.70
CA THR A 116 -47.10 23.43 5.32
C THR A 116 -46.28 22.28 5.91
N PRO A 117 -46.31 22.05 7.25
CA PRO A 117 -45.68 20.89 7.88
C PRO A 117 -46.20 19.57 7.32
N THR A 118 -45.36 18.53 7.32
CA THR A 118 -45.75 17.19 6.86
C THR A 118 -46.42 16.38 7.96
N HIS A 119 -46.21 16.76 9.23
CA HIS A 119 -46.58 16.02 10.44
C HIS A 119 -45.99 14.59 10.50
N GLN A 120 -44.93 14.34 9.71
CA GLN A 120 -44.23 13.05 9.62
C GLN A 120 -42.69 13.19 9.64
N ALA A 121 -42.15 14.42 9.65
CA ALA A 121 -40.72 14.72 9.55
C ALA A 121 -39.80 14.04 10.60
N CYS A 122 -40.33 13.67 11.77
CA CYS A 122 -39.62 12.89 12.79
C CYS A 122 -40.23 11.50 13.07
N GLN A 123 -41.04 10.94 12.16
CA GLN A 123 -41.71 9.64 12.37
C GLN A 123 -40.75 8.45 12.60
N HIS A 124 -39.47 8.60 12.23
CA HIS A 124 -38.44 7.56 12.38
C HIS A 124 -37.20 8.01 13.20
N THR A 125 -37.21 9.24 13.75
CA THR A 125 -36.07 9.84 14.45
C THR A 125 -36.46 10.28 15.86
N GLN A 126 -35.47 10.50 16.74
CA GLN A 126 -35.70 10.91 18.13
C GLN A 126 -36.02 12.41 18.27
N GLY A 127 -35.79 13.21 17.22
CA GLY A 127 -35.90 14.66 17.23
C GLY A 127 -35.22 15.31 16.03
N VAL A 128 -35.09 16.64 16.06
CA VAL A 128 -34.37 17.44 15.06
C VAL A 128 -33.01 17.90 15.58
N TYR A 129 -31.98 17.88 14.75
CA TYR A 129 -30.72 18.58 14.99
C TYR A 129 -30.63 19.85 14.13
N HIS A 130 -30.58 21.02 14.77
CA HIS A 130 -30.44 22.31 14.08
C HIS A 130 -28.97 22.67 13.86
N ILE A 131 -28.57 22.58 12.59
CA ILE A 131 -27.28 23.01 12.07
C ILE A 131 -27.35 24.54 11.86
N GLN A 132 -27.12 25.26 12.96
CA GLN A 132 -27.28 26.73 13.06
C GLN A 132 -26.07 27.54 12.56
N MET A 133 -24.88 26.93 12.50
CA MET A 133 -23.63 27.58 12.11
C MET A 133 -22.62 26.54 11.57
N GLY A 134 -21.62 27.01 10.83
CA GLY A 134 -20.40 26.27 10.54
C GLY A 134 -19.22 26.86 11.32
N ASP A 135 -18.08 27.01 10.65
CA ASP A 135 -16.97 27.83 11.14
C ASP A 135 -17.33 29.33 11.17
N ILE A 136 -16.61 30.11 11.97
CA ILE A 136 -16.57 31.57 11.90
C ILE A 136 -15.57 32.02 10.82
N GLY A 137 -14.45 31.30 10.64
CA GLY A 137 -13.36 31.64 9.71
C GLY A 137 -13.41 30.92 8.34
N GLY A 138 -14.49 30.21 8.05
CA GLY A 138 -14.59 29.35 6.86
C GLY A 138 -15.19 30.04 5.63
N ALA A 139 -14.61 29.80 4.46
CA ALA A 139 -15.23 30.12 3.18
C ALA A 139 -16.35 29.12 2.83
N ALA A 140 -17.16 29.42 1.82
CA ALA A 140 -18.29 28.62 1.34
C ALA A 140 -18.03 27.09 1.28
N GLY A 141 -16.99 26.63 0.60
CA GLY A 141 -16.66 25.19 0.51
C GLY A 141 -16.27 24.54 1.84
N THR A 142 -15.77 25.31 2.80
CA THR A 142 -15.52 24.83 4.18
C THR A 142 -16.84 24.78 4.96
N ILE A 143 -17.66 25.82 4.90
CA ILE A 143 -18.88 25.91 5.70
C ILE A 143 -19.99 24.99 5.15
N PHE A 144 -20.35 25.10 3.88
CA PHE A 144 -21.48 24.36 3.29
C PHE A 144 -21.22 22.86 3.11
N PHE A 145 -19.96 22.43 2.99
CA PHE A 145 -19.59 21.02 2.87
C PHE A 145 -18.93 20.50 4.15
N GLN A 146 -17.68 20.88 4.46
CA GLN A 146 -16.91 20.25 5.56
C GLN A 146 -17.64 20.30 6.91
N PHE A 147 -18.20 21.46 7.28
CA PHE A 147 -18.87 21.66 8.56
C PHE A 147 -20.33 21.18 8.61
N VAL A 148 -21.06 21.18 7.49
CA VAL A 148 -22.40 20.58 7.44
C VAL A 148 -22.32 19.05 7.40
N VAL A 149 -21.44 18.46 6.60
CA VAL A 149 -21.23 17.00 6.54
C VAL A 149 -20.86 16.42 7.90
N SER A 150 -19.91 17.05 8.62
CA SER A 150 -19.53 16.65 9.98
C SER A 150 -20.74 16.67 10.94
N GLN A 151 -21.63 17.64 10.77
CA GLN A 151 -22.82 17.86 11.59
C GLN A 151 -24.02 16.96 11.23
N ILE A 152 -24.16 16.55 9.97
CA ILE A 152 -25.14 15.53 9.57
C ILE A 152 -24.71 14.15 10.10
N LEU A 153 -23.42 13.83 10.13
CA LEU A 153 -22.92 12.59 10.74
C LEU A 153 -23.25 12.50 12.24
N TYR A 154 -23.17 13.62 12.98
CA TYR A 154 -23.65 13.69 14.37
C TYR A 154 -25.16 13.41 14.46
N ALA A 155 -25.96 13.93 13.53
CA ALA A 155 -27.39 13.67 13.48
C ALA A 155 -27.72 12.19 13.19
N GLU A 156 -27.04 11.56 12.21
CA GLU A 156 -27.18 10.13 11.95
C GLU A 156 -26.76 9.27 13.15
N GLN A 157 -25.63 9.58 13.80
CA GLN A 157 -25.11 8.84 14.96
C GLN A 157 -26.10 8.76 16.13
N TYR A 158 -26.89 9.82 16.33
CA TYR A 158 -27.88 9.91 17.43
C TYR A 158 -29.34 9.83 16.95
N ASN A 159 -29.57 9.34 15.71
CA ASN A 159 -30.89 9.20 15.07
C ASN A 159 -31.77 10.46 15.16
N LEU A 160 -31.24 11.59 14.68
CA LEU A 160 -31.92 12.89 14.60
C LEU A 160 -32.16 13.28 13.13
N THR A 161 -33.32 13.89 12.84
CA THR A 161 -33.57 14.53 11.54
C THR A 161 -32.71 15.79 11.45
N PRO A 162 -31.76 15.91 10.50
CA PRO A 162 -30.95 17.12 10.37
C PRO A 162 -31.74 18.25 9.71
N TRP A 163 -31.54 19.48 10.18
CA TRP A 163 -32.12 20.70 9.62
C TRP A 163 -31.05 21.80 9.60
N VAL A 164 -30.71 22.32 8.42
CA VAL A 164 -29.81 23.49 8.28
C VAL A 164 -30.64 24.75 8.15
N HIS A 165 -30.34 25.73 8.99
CA HIS A 165 -30.77 27.13 8.82
C HIS A 165 -29.70 28.01 9.48
N PHE A 166 -28.77 28.51 8.68
CA PHE A 166 -27.64 29.29 9.18
C PHE A 166 -28.04 30.72 9.54
N ASN A 167 -27.59 31.15 10.71
CA ASN A 167 -27.68 32.53 11.19
C ASN A 167 -26.42 33.35 10.81
N ASN A 168 -26.30 34.55 11.37
CA ASN A 168 -25.20 35.49 11.09
C ASN A 168 -23.86 35.17 11.79
N VAL A 169 -23.73 34.07 12.54
CA VAL A 169 -22.46 33.68 13.20
C VAL A 169 -21.40 33.29 12.17
N SER A 170 -21.79 32.55 11.14
CA SER A 170 -20.96 32.24 9.97
C SER A 170 -20.93 33.41 8.98
N HIS A 171 -20.50 34.58 9.46
CA HIS A 171 -20.57 35.87 8.76
C HIS A 171 -19.95 35.86 7.35
N ILE A 172 -18.88 35.10 7.11
CA ILE A 172 -18.20 34.99 5.79
C ILE A 172 -19.12 34.47 4.67
N VAL A 173 -20.19 33.73 5.01
CA VAL A 173 -21.21 33.28 4.04
C VAL A 173 -22.55 34.02 4.18
N TYR A 174 -22.69 34.94 5.13
CA TYR A 174 -23.94 35.65 5.44
C TYR A 174 -23.95 37.06 4.83
N ASP A 175 -24.86 37.30 3.89
CA ASP A 175 -25.10 38.63 3.33
C ASP A 175 -26.34 39.26 4.01
N PRO A 176 -26.21 40.36 4.76
CA PRO A 176 -27.33 40.95 5.49
C PRO A 176 -28.47 41.49 4.61
N LEU A 177 -28.19 41.86 3.35
CA LEU A 177 -29.18 42.39 2.43
C LEU A 177 -29.96 41.26 1.75
N VAL A 178 -29.26 40.24 1.26
CA VAL A 178 -29.90 39.13 0.54
C VAL A 178 -30.61 38.17 1.48
N HIS A 179 -30.01 37.85 2.63
CA HIS A 179 -30.62 36.98 3.65
C HIS A 179 -31.60 37.73 4.56
N GLN A 180 -31.92 39.00 4.27
CA GLN A 180 -32.99 39.78 4.89
C GLN A 180 -32.87 39.95 6.42
N ALA A 181 -31.71 40.42 6.89
CA ALA A 181 -31.34 40.49 8.31
C ALA A 181 -32.25 41.33 9.25
N HIS A 182 -33.26 42.01 8.70
CA HIS A 182 -34.27 42.77 9.45
C HIS A 182 -35.60 42.01 9.64
N GLN A 183 -35.75 40.82 9.05
CA GLN A 183 -36.88 39.94 9.33
C GLN A 183 -36.54 38.96 10.44
N HIS A 184 -37.50 38.73 11.33
CA HIS A 184 -37.41 37.73 12.39
C HIS A 184 -38.65 36.86 12.40
N GLN A 185 -38.48 35.54 12.31
CA GLN A 185 -39.56 34.57 12.49
C GLN A 185 -39.43 33.94 13.89
N HIS A 186 -40.47 34.10 14.70
CA HIS A 186 -40.55 33.44 16.00
C HIS A 186 -41.26 32.09 15.86
N VAL A 187 -40.65 31.04 16.38
CA VAL A 187 -41.21 29.69 16.39
C VAL A 187 -41.17 29.17 17.83
N LEU A 188 -42.32 28.69 18.32
CA LEU A 188 -42.37 27.96 19.59
C LEU A 188 -41.93 26.52 19.34
N LEU A 189 -40.88 26.09 20.03
CA LEU A 189 -40.35 24.74 19.95
C LEU A 189 -40.37 24.05 21.32
N ASN A 190 -40.39 22.72 21.26
CA ASN A 190 -40.11 21.88 22.41
C ASN A 190 -38.71 22.20 22.98
N PRO A 191 -38.47 21.95 24.28
CA PRO A 191 -37.30 22.49 24.96
C PRO A 191 -35.98 22.00 24.33
N PRO A 192 -34.99 22.89 24.11
CA PRO A 192 -33.73 22.52 23.48
C PRO A 192 -32.91 21.60 24.39
N MET A 193 -32.60 20.42 23.89
CA MET A 193 -31.49 19.61 24.40
C MET A 193 -30.18 20.14 23.80
N GLN A 194 -29.14 20.24 24.61
CA GLN A 194 -27.81 20.56 24.11
C GLN A 194 -26.99 19.28 23.94
N ALA A 195 -26.13 19.25 22.91
CA ALA A 195 -25.09 18.23 22.79
C ALA A 195 -24.19 18.28 24.04
N ARG A 196 -24.06 17.18 24.78
CA ARG A 196 -23.36 17.21 26.07
C ARG A 196 -21.87 17.49 25.88
N ASN A 197 -21.33 18.39 26.70
CA ASN A 197 -19.89 18.61 26.79
C ASN A 197 -19.18 17.31 27.25
N ALA A 198 -18.23 16.86 26.42
CA ALA A 198 -17.32 15.74 26.66
C ALA A 198 -17.95 14.33 26.75
N THR A 199 -17.90 13.61 25.63
CA THR A 199 -17.00 12.44 25.66
C THR A 199 -15.57 12.97 25.86
N TYR A 200 -14.95 12.64 26.99
CA TYR A 200 -13.54 12.96 27.19
C TYR A 200 -12.69 12.05 26.32
N VAL A 201 -12.02 12.60 25.30
CA VAL A 201 -10.92 11.90 24.63
C VAL A 201 -9.79 11.79 25.65
N ARG A 202 -9.80 10.68 26.40
CA ARG A 202 -8.80 10.37 27.42
C ARG A 202 -7.53 9.99 26.69
N ARG A 203 -6.56 10.93 26.62
CA ARG A 203 -5.27 10.64 25.99
C ARG A 203 -4.69 9.36 26.60
N PRO A 204 -4.05 8.48 25.82
CA PRO A 204 -3.26 7.41 26.40
C PRO A 204 -2.19 8.04 27.31
N GLY A 205 -1.90 7.40 28.45
CA GLY A 205 -1.15 8.04 29.54
C GLY A 205 -1.97 9.01 30.43
N GLY A 206 -3.29 9.12 30.25
CA GLY A 206 -4.23 9.63 31.25
C GLY A 206 -4.41 11.15 31.36
N HIS A 207 -3.80 11.96 30.50
CA HIS A 207 -3.95 13.43 30.53
C HIS A 207 -5.24 13.92 29.85
N MET A 208 -5.98 14.83 30.48
CA MET A 208 -7.24 15.39 29.96
C MET A 208 -7.08 16.51 28.91
N LYS A 209 -8.23 17.03 28.44
CA LYS A 209 -8.47 18.26 27.67
C LYS A 209 -8.22 18.20 26.16
N ASP A 210 -9.02 17.38 25.49
CA ASP A 210 -9.54 17.61 24.15
C ASP A 210 -11.05 17.24 24.23
N PHE A 211 -11.95 17.96 23.56
CA PHE A 211 -13.42 17.86 23.77
C PHE A 211 -14.14 17.40 22.50
N SER A 212 -14.96 16.36 22.60
CA SER A 212 -15.94 15.95 21.57
C SER A 212 -17.36 16.15 22.09
N PRO A 213 -18.36 16.46 21.23
CA PRO A 213 -19.76 16.35 21.61
C PRO A 213 -20.09 14.89 21.96
N GLY A 214 -20.85 14.71 23.04
CA GLY A 214 -21.47 13.43 23.38
C GLY A 214 -22.91 13.32 22.86
N PRO A 215 -23.67 12.30 23.31
CA PRO A 215 -25.10 12.23 23.07
C PRO A 215 -25.84 13.48 23.62
N PRO A 216 -27.00 13.84 23.05
CA PRO A 216 -27.87 14.89 23.59
C PRO A 216 -28.31 14.61 25.04
N ASP A 217 -28.35 15.64 25.90
CA ASP A 217 -28.63 15.48 27.35
C ASP A 217 -30.07 15.90 27.72
N VAL A 218 -30.81 15.01 28.41
CA VAL A 218 -32.18 15.24 28.93
C VAL A 218 -32.22 15.69 30.40
N SER A 219 -31.09 15.71 31.11
CA SER A 219 -31.05 15.82 32.58
C SER A 219 -31.44 17.20 33.16
N HIS A 220 -31.71 18.19 32.31
CA HIS A 220 -32.21 19.49 32.71
C HIS A 220 -33.66 19.70 32.25
N SER A 221 -34.55 20.03 33.19
CA SER A 221 -35.94 20.40 32.90
C SER A 221 -36.01 21.81 32.31
N VAL A 222 -35.96 21.92 30.98
CA VAL A 222 -36.06 23.19 30.24
C VAL A 222 -37.52 23.45 29.85
N SER A 223 -37.96 24.70 29.86
CA SER A 223 -39.29 25.13 29.39
C SER A 223 -39.36 25.23 27.86
N MET A 224 -40.56 25.29 27.26
CA MET A 224 -40.69 25.62 25.83
C MET A 224 -39.90 26.88 25.48
N HIS A 225 -39.25 26.86 24.32
CA HIS A 225 -38.32 27.91 23.91
C HIS A 225 -38.84 28.59 22.64
N GLN A 226 -38.88 29.92 22.65
CA GLN A 226 -39.25 30.74 21.50
C GLN A 226 -37.97 30.99 20.67
N LEU A 227 -37.68 30.08 19.74
CA LEU A 227 -36.59 30.27 18.81
C LEU A 227 -36.89 31.46 17.89
N THR A 228 -35.88 32.30 17.66
CA THR A 228 -35.99 33.48 16.78
C THR A 228 -35.04 33.30 15.61
N LEU A 229 -35.60 32.86 14.48
CA LEU A 229 -34.89 32.77 13.21
C LEU A 229 -34.74 34.19 12.66
N THR A 230 -33.54 34.50 12.15
CA THR A 230 -33.21 35.84 11.66
C THR A 230 -32.87 35.75 10.18
N GLY A 231 -33.63 36.48 9.37
CA GLY A 231 -33.55 36.39 7.93
C GLY A 231 -34.20 35.15 7.34
N THR A 232 -33.93 34.92 6.06
CA THR A 232 -34.43 33.79 5.25
C THR A 232 -33.56 32.53 5.32
N GLY A 233 -32.49 32.56 6.12
CA GLY A 233 -31.48 31.50 6.23
C GLY A 233 -30.49 31.51 5.06
N VAL A 234 -29.23 31.17 5.31
CA VAL A 234 -28.20 31.16 4.24
C VAL A 234 -28.34 29.95 3.32
N TRP A 235 -28.72 28.78 3.84
CA TRP A 235 -28.69 27.50 3.13
C TRP A 235 -29.72 27.49 1.97
N GLU A 236 -30.91 27.99 2.28
CA GLU A 236 -32.12 28.01 1.47
C GLU A 236 -31.99 28.84 0.17
N HIS A 237 -30.98 29.70 0.08
CA HIS A 237 -30.65 30.45 -1.13
C HIS A 237 -29.86 29.61 -2.16
N TYR A 238 -29.07 28.61 -1.74
CA TYR A 238 -28.19 27.84 -2.64
C TYR A 238 -28.52 26.35 -2.71
N PHE A 239 -29.18 25.78 -1.70
CA PHE A 239 -29.45 24.36 -1.58
C PHE A 239 -30.94 24.05 -1.44
N GLU A 240 -31.33 22.84 -1.80
CA GLU A 240 -32.65 22.26 -1.48
C GLU A 240 -32.69 21.88 0.03
N PRO A 241 -33.89 21.77 0.64
CA PRO A 241 -34.02 21.32 2.03
C PRO A 241 -33.46 19.90 2.22
N ILE A 242 -32.65 19.70 3.26
CA ILE A 242 -32.01 18.40 3.54
C ILE A 242 -32.94 17.37 4.20
N SER A 243 -34.15 17.78 4.58
CA SER A 243 -35.19 16.96 5.18
C SER A 243 -36.56 17.62 5.00
N ASP A 244 -37.63 16.87 5.21
CA ASP A 244 -39.01 17.38 5.18
C ASP A 244 -39.43 18.13 6.47
N TYR A 245 -38.49 18.43 7.36
CA TYR A 245 -38.77 19.20 8.58
C TYR A 245 -39.00 20.69 8.29
N ILE A 246 -40.05 21.22 8.91
CA ILE A 246 -40.38 22.65 8.91
C ILE A 246 -40.52 23.09 10.37
N PRO A 247 -39.96 24.23 10.79
CA PRO A 247 -40.08 24.74 12.16
C PRO A 247 -41.53 24.83 12.62
N GLY A 248 -41.88 24.05 13.65
CA GLY A 248 -43.25 23.89 14.15
C GLY A 248 -43.95 22.58 13.75
N ASP A 249 -43.31 21.68 13.00
CA ASP A 249 -43.86 20.34 12.72
C ASP A 249 -44.04 19.52 14.01
N THR A 250 -45.27 19.07 14.25
CA THR A 250 -45.68 18.42 15.51
C THR A 250 -45.21 16.97 15.67
N SER A 251 -44.61 16.36 14.64
CA SER A 251 -43.99 15.03 14.80
C SER A 251 -42.71 15.08 15.63
N CYS A 252 -42.06 16.25 15.69
CA CYS A 252 -40.74 16.42 16.27
C CYS A 252 -40.81 16.85 17.75
N HIS A 253 -40.72 15.86 18.63
CA HIS A 253 -40.86 16.04 20.09
C HIS A 253 -39.61 16.61 20.77
N THR A 254 -38.45 16.48 20.12
CA THR A 254 -37.13 16.87 20.65
C THR A 254 -36.41 17.77 19.65
N TYR A 255 -35.63 18.71 20.17
CA TYR A 255 -34.86 19.68 19.39
C TYR A 255 -33.45 19.81 19.95
N VAL A 256 -32.42 19.72 19.10
CA VAL A 256 -31.01 19.64 19.51
C VAL A 256 -30.18 20.74 18.85
N THR A 257 -29.33 21.41 19.61
CA THR A 257 -28.32 22.38 19.12
C THR A 257 -26.92 22.10 19.69
N MET A 258 -25.90 22.60 19.00
CA MET A 258 -24.49 22.46 19.38
C MET A 258 -23.80 23.84 19.45
N ASP A 259 -22.90 24.00 20.43
CA ASP A 259 -22.03 25.17 20.59
C ASP A 259 -20.84 25.13 19.62
N LEU A 260 -20.34 26.30 19.21
CA LEU A 260 -19.22 26.42 18.28
C LEU A 260 -17.99 25.60 18.68
N PHE A 261 -17.61 25.58 19.95
CA PHE A 261 -16.43 24.82 20.42
C PHE A 261 -16.60 23.30 20.28
N LEU A 262 -17.83 22.80 20.34
CA LEU A 262 -18.18 21.42 20.06
C LEU A 262 -18.24 21.13 18.56
N ILE A 263 -18.45 22.13 17.69
CA ILE A 263 -18.36 22.00 16.23
C ILE A 263 -16.88 22.05 15.77
N THR A 264 -16.13 23.07 16.20
CA THR A 264 -14.72 23.30 15.89
C THR A 264 -13.94 23.77 17.14
N PRO A 265 -12.82 23.12 17.51
CA PRO A 265 -12.21 21.94 16.90
C PRO A 265 -12.87 20.61 17.30
N GLY A 266 -13.96 20.60 18.08
CA GLY A 266 -14.51 19.37 18.68
C GLY A 266 -14.90 18.27 17.70
N LEU A 267 -16.07 18.40 17.08
CA LEU A 267 -16.65 17.47 16.12
C LEU A 267 -15.72 17.29 14.91
N HIS A 268 -15.32 18.39 14.27
CA HIS A 268 -14.52 18.35 13.04
C HIS A 268 -13.05 17.92 13.24
N GLY A 269 -12.50 18.06 14.45
CA GLY A 269 -11.10 17.83 14.74
C GLY A 269 -10.80 16.59 15.58
N PHE A 270 -11.61 16.33 16.60
CA PHE A 270 -11.33 15.33 17.65
C PHE A 270 -12.24 14.09 17.64
N THR A 271 -13.22 14.00 16.73
CA THR A 271 -13.87 12.71 16.44
C THR A 271 -13.05 11.87 15.47
N ASP A 272 -13.26 10.56 15.49
CA ASP A 272 -12.81 9.60 14.50
C ASP A 272 -13.62 9.69 13.20
N TYR A 273 -14.95 9.76 13.30
CA TYR A 273 -15.87 9.70 12.15
C TYR A 273 -15.97 10.96 11.28
N ALA A 274 -15.63 12.16 11.77
CA ALA A 274 -15.79 13.38 10.97
C ALA A 274 -14.74 13.44 9.83
N PRO A 275 -15.16 13.68 8.57
CA PRO A 275 -14.25 13.72 7.43
C PRO A 275 -13.48 15.04 7.39
N ARG A 276 -12.14 14.94 7.43
CA ARG A 276 -11.21 16.05 7.23
C ARG A 276 -10.72 16.05 5.78
N CYS A 277 -10.38 17.22 5.27
CA CYS A 277 -9.96 17.39 3.88
C CYS A 277 -8.43 17.32 3.68
N TRP A 278 -7.65 17.50 4.74
CA TRP A 278 -6.20 17.29 4.75
C TRP A 278 -5.69 17.09 6.19
N ARG A 279 -4.43 16.68 6.34
CA ARG A 279 -3.79 16.54 7.66
C ARG A 279 -3.61 17.92 8.31
N TYR A 280 -4.46 18.26 9.27
CA TYR A 280 -4.42 19.57 9.92
C TYR A 280 -3.24 19.70 10.88
N HIS A 281 -2.36 20.66 10.61
CA HIS A 281 -1.15 20.94 11.42
C HIS A 281 -1.40 21.27 12.90
N TYR A 282 -2.64 21.53 13.33
CA TYR A 282 -3.00 21.71 14.74
C TYR A 282 -3.48 20.43 15.44
N LEU A 283 -3.94 19.41 14.69
CA LEU A 283 -4.43 18.14 15.26
C LEU A 283 -3.28 17.18 15.62
N PRO A 284 -3.33 16.47 16.76
CA PRO A 284 -2.28 15.55 17.20
C PRO A 284 -1.92 14.47 16.19
N ASP A 285 -0.69 13.95 16.27
CA ASP A 285 -0.16 13.03 15.25
C ASP A 285 -0.85 11.65 15.26
N TYR A 286 -1.56 11.29 16.35
CA TYR A 286 -2.43 10.10 16.40
C TYR A 286 -3.73 10.28 15.60
N VAL A 287 -4.20 11.52 15.41
CA VAL A 287 -5.40 11.83 14.59
C VAL A 287 -5.02 11.97 13.12
N THR A 288 -3.88 12.59 12.83
CA THR A 288 -3.40 12.78 11.45
C THR A 288 -2.67 11.56 10.88
N GLN A 289 -2.33 10.58 11.72
CA GLN A 289 -1.73 9.28 11.35
C GLN A 289 -0.56 9.44 10.37
N LEU A 290 0.46 10.22 10.75
CA LEU A 290 1.62 10.57 9.91
C LEU A 290 2.58 9.39 9.59
N HIS A 291 2.16 8.16 9.87
CA HIS A 291 2.80 6.88 9.57
C HIS A 291 2.04 6.07 8.49
N MET A 292 1.07 6.70 7.82
CA MET A 292 0.24 6.15 6.75
C MET A 292 0.36 7.10 5.53
N PRO A 293 0.30 6.63 4.28
CA PRO A 293 0.15 7.48 3.10
C PRO A 293 -1.05 8.41 3.20
N PHE A 294 -0.90 9.64 2.71
CA PHE A 294 -1.98 10.63 2.70
C PHE A 294 -3.21 10.13 1.93
N HIS A 295 -3.00 9.43 0.81
CA HIS A 295 -4.09 8.88 0.00
C HIS A 295 -4.88 7.75 0.71
N GLU A 296 -4.23 6.93 1.55
CA GLU A 296 -4.91 5.92 2.38
C GLU A 296 -5.74 6.61 3.46
N TRP A 297 -5.14 7.58 4.15
CA TRP A 297 -5.79 8.33 5.24
C TRP A 297 -6.98 9.18 4.77
N ILE A 298 -6.93 9.74 3.56
CA ILE A 298 -8.01 10.60 3.02
C ILE A 298 -9.15 9.81 2.36
N ALA A 299 -8.90 8.58 1.87
CA ALA A 299 -9.89 7.77 1.16
C ALA A 299 -11.18 7.47 1.96
N PRO A 300 -11.14 6.95 3.21
CA PRO A 300 -12.37 6.69 3.97
C PRO A 300 -13.11 7.97 4.36
N GLN A 301 -12.38 9.08 4.51
CA GLN A 301 -12.95 10.40 4.81
C GLN A 301 -13.70 10.95 3.59
N ARG A 302 -13.13 10.85 2.37
CA ARG A 302 -13.83 11.18 1.12
C ARG A 302 -15.05 10.28 0.89
N ALA A 303 -14.94 8.97 1.12
CA ALA A 303 -16.06 8.04 0.96
C ALA A 303 -17.23 8.36 1.92
N THR A 304 -16.91 8.62 3.19
CA THR A 304 -17.90 9.02 4.21
C THR A 304 -18.58 10.34 3.85
N ALA A 305 -17.79 11.33 3.43
CA ALA A 305 -18.32 12.63 3.05
C ALA A 305 -19.19 12.58 1.78
N ALA A 306 -18.77 11.83 0.77
CA ALA A 306 -19.52 11.68 -0.47
C ALA A 306 -20.89 11.02 -0.26
N ARG A 307 -20.98 10.00 0.62
CA ARG A 307 -22.28 9.41 1.01
C ARG A 307 -23.23 10.48 1.55
N ILE A 308 -22.77 11.29 2.50
CA ILE A 308 -23.57 12.36 3.13
C ILE A 308 -23.97 13.42 2.10
N VAL A 309 -23.05 13.85 1.24
CA VAL A 309 -23.33 14.84 0.18
C VAL A 309 -24.38 14.31 -0.79
N GLN A 310 -24.24 13.08 -1.29
CA GLN A 310 -25.19 12.48 -2.23
C GLN A 310 -26.58 12.22 -1.61
N GLN A 311 -26.63 11.90 -0.32
CA GLN A 311 -27.85 11.61 0.43
C GLN A 311 -28.64 12.88 0.79
N TYR A 312 -27.96 13.95 1.22
CA TYR A 312 -28.59 15.13 1.82
C TYR A 312 -28.39 16.46 1.08
N ILE A 313 -27.31 16.65 0.32
CA ILE A 313 -26.88 17.99 -0.14
C ILE A 313 -27.09 18.14 -1.65
N ARG A 314 -28.08 18.97 -2.02
CA ARG A 314 -28.44 19.24 -3.43
C ARG A 314 -28.43 20.74 -3.71
N LEU A 315 -27.60 21.19 -4.65
CA LEU A 315 -27.57 22.59 -5.10
C LEU A 315 -28.84 22.95 -5.88
N ARG A 316 -29.43 24.12 -5.66
CA ARG A 316 -30.66 24.58 -6.34
C ARG A 316 -30.48 24.66 -7.86
N ALA A 317 -31.59 24.48 -8.58
CA ALA A 317 -31.62 24.41 -10.04
C ALA A 317 -30.86 25.55 -10.78
N PRO A 318 -30.89 26.84 -10.38
CA PRO A 318 -30.13 27.89 -11.08
C PRO A 318 -28.62 27.70 -10.99
N ILE A 319 -28.09 27.16 -9.88
CA ILE A 319 -26.66 26.85 -9.73
C ILE A 319 -26.29 25.64 -10.61
N ARG A 320 -27.12 24.59 -10.60
CA ARG A 320 -26.93 23.41 -11.48
C ARG A 320 -26.93 23.80 -12.96
N HIS A 321 -27.85 24.67 -13.35
CA HIS A 321 -27.99 25.17 -14.72
C HIS A 321 -26.84 26.10 -15.12
N ALA A 322 -26.44 27.05 -14.26
CA ALA A 322 -25.29 27.93 -14.52
C ALA A 322 -23.98 27.13 -14.68
N ALA A 323 -23.75 26.10 -13.85
CA ALA A 323 -22.61 25.21 -14.02
C ALA A 323 -22.65 24.46 -15.37
N ALA A 324 -23.81 23.94 -15.78
CA ALA A 324 -24.00 23.27 -17.07
C ALA A 324 -23.85 24.21 -18.29
N LEU A 325 -24.22 25.50 -18.16
CA LEU A 325 -24.00 26.51 -19.21
C LEU A 325 -22.51 26.86 -19.40
N VAL A 326 -21.75 26.92 -18.31
CA VAL A 326 -20.31 27.23 -18.34
C VAL A 326 -19.47 26.00 -18.73
N ASN A 327 -19.91 24.81 -18.32
CA ASN A 327 -19.30 23.53 -18.64
C ASN A 327 -20.24 22.64 -19.48
N PRO A 328 -20.61 23.07 -20.71
CA PRO A 328 -21.53 22.33 -21.56
C PRO A 328 -20.92 20.99 -22.00
N PRO A 329 -21.75 19.96 -22.26
CA PRO A 329 -21.32 18.57 -22.43
C PRO A 329 -20.37 18.38 -23.62
N ALA A 330 -19.07 18.49 -23.34
CA ALA A 330 -17.99 18.12 -24.24
C ALA A 330 -17.72 16.61 -24.11
N SER A 331 -17.18 15.99 -25.16
CA SER A 331 -16.89 14.55 -25.14
C SER A 331 -15.82 14.18 -24.11
N VAL A 332 -14.95 15.12 -23.72
CA VAL A 332 -13.96 14.97 -22.63
C VAL A 332 -13.80 16.29 -21.87
N LEU A 333 -13.77 16.23 -20.53
CA LEU A 333 -13.59 17.40 -19.68
C LEU A 333 -12.50 17.17 -18.61
N LEU A 334 -11.49 18.04 -18.62
CA LEU A 334 -10.47 18.13 -17.59
C LEU A 334 -10.78 19.30 -16.65
N GLY A 335 -11.12 19.01 -15.40
CA GLY A 335 -11.20 20.01 -14.34
C GLY A 335 -9.80 20.40 -13.88
N LEU A 336 -9.57 21.68 -13.71
CA LEU A 336 -8.31 22.27 -13.22
C LEU A 336 -8.66 23.28 -12.14
N HIS A 337 -8.21 23.05 -10.91
CA HIS A 337 -8.47 23.96 -9.79
C HIS A 337 -7.16 24.46 -9.18
N ILE A 338 -6.87 25.75 -9.40
CA ILE A 338 -5.64 26.42 -8.95
C ILE A 338 -6.01 27.51 -7.94
N ARG A 339 -5.60 27.34 -6.67
CA ARG A 339 -5.83 28.29 -5.58
C ARG A 339 -4.54 29.05 -5.24
N HIS A 340 -4.56 30.37 -5.42
CA HIS A 340 -3.43 31.30 -5.25
C HIS A 340 -3.74 32.45 -4.28
N SER A 341 -5.00 32.88 -4.11
CA SER A 341 -5.31 34.09 -3.34
C SER A 341 -5.04 33.94 -1.84
N ASP A 342 -5.27 32.76 -1.26
CA ASP A 342 -4.86 32.40 0.09
C ASP A 342 -4.52 30.89 0.25
N LYS A 343 -3.49 30.60 1.04
CA LYS A 343 -3.27 29.27 1.63
C LYS A 343 -2.75 29.35 3.07
N ALA A 344 -3.61 28.99 4.01
CA ALA A 344 -3.30 28.88 5.44
C ALA A 344 -3.09 27.41 5.89
N ALA A 345 -2.67 27.23 7.14
CA ALA A 345 -2.50 25.94 7.83
C ALA A 345 -1.50 24.96 7.18
N GLY A 346 -0.38 25.48 6.65
CA GLY A 346 0.77 24.69 6.19
C GLY A 346 0.63 24.06 4.80
N ARG A 347 -0.36 24.48 4.00
CA ARG A 347 -0.51 24.11 2.59
C ARG A 347 0.41 24.95 1.69
N ARG A 348 0.82 24.43 0.54
CA ARG A 348 1.81 25.03 -0.37
C ARG A 348 1.13 25.68 -1.58
N VAL A 349 1.50 26.90 -1.96
CA VAL A 349 1.06 27.48 -3.25
C VAL A 349 1.68 26.66 -4.40
N LEU A 350 0.86 26.31 -5.39
CA LEU A 350 1.25 25.49 -6.54
C LEU A 350 1.40 26.40 -7.76
N GLU A 351 2.58 26.43 -8.38
CA GLU A 351 2.81 27.25 -9.58
C GLU A 351 2.06 26.67 -10.79
N THR A 352 1.59 27.50 -11.75
CA THR A 352 0.81 26.95 -12.89
C THR A 352 1.67 26.00 -13.74
N SER A 353 2.98 26.24 -13.77
CA SER A 353 3.98 25.37 -14.39
C SER A 353 4.00 23.93 -13.85
N GLU A 354 3.51 23.66 -12.63
CA GLU A 354 3.37 22.30 -12.09
C GLU A 354 2.18 21.52 -12.69
N PHE A 355 1.15 22.23 -13.15
CA PHE A 355 -0.05 21.64 -13.77
C PHE A 355 0.16 21.41 -15.27
N LEU A 356 0.88 22.31 -15.95
CA LEU A 356 1.06 22.29 -17.40
C LEU A 356 1.52 20.92 -17.98
N PRO A 357 2.47 20.17 -17.38
CA PRO A 357 2.84 18.84 -17.88
C PRO A 357 1.69 17.82 -17.92
N TYR A 358 0.76 17.89 -16.95
CA TYR A 358 -0.42 17.02 -16.89
C TYR A 358 -1.46 17.44 -17.92
N VAL A 359 -1.69 18.76 -18.08
CA VAL A 359 -2.57 19.32 -19.11
C VAL A 359 -2.07 19.00 -20.52
N LEU A 360 -0.74 19.05 -20.75
CA LEU A 360 -0.13 18.62 -22.01
C LEU A 360 -0.30 17.12 -22.25
N ALA A 361 -0.16 16.26 -21.23
CA ALA A 361 -0.43 14.84 -21.37
C ALA A 361 -1.91 14.55 -21.71
N PHE A 362 -2.85 15.29 -21.14
CA PHE A 362 -4.27 15.24 -21.48
C PHE A 362 -4.52 15.62 -22.95
N ALA A 363 -4.06 16.80 -23.38
CA ALA A 363 -4.24 17.27 -24.74
C ALA A 363 -3.55 16.38 -25.79
N GLN A 364 -2.35 15.88 -25.49
CA GLN A 364 -1.65 14.89 -26.32
C GLN A 364 -2.52 13.64 -26.53
N GLN A 365 -3.13 13.10 -25.46
CA GLN A 365 -3.93 11.89 -25.57
C GLN A 365 -5.17 12.10 -26.46
N GLN A 366 -5.93 13.19 -26.25
CA GLN A 366 -7.14 13.45 -27.06
C GLN A 366 -6.82 13.68 -28.55
N ASN A 367 -5.64 14.22 -28.87
CA ASN A 367 -5.22 14.49 -30.25
C ASN A 367 -4.72 13.24 -31.01
N THR A 368 -4.68 12.04 -30.41
CA THR A 368 -4.11 10.83 -31.04
C THR A 368 -5.11 9.94 -31.79
N ARG A 369 -5.09 10.09 -33.13
CA ARG A 369 -5.48 9.15 -34.21
C ARG A 369 -6.87 8.48 -34.25
N TYR A 370 -7.67 8.45 -33.18
CA TYR A 370 -9.03 7.89 -33.22
C TYR A 370 -10.16 8.93 -33.16
N ASN A 371 -9.93 10.11 -32.57
CA ASN A 371 -10.99 11.05 -32.20
C ASN A 371 -10.79 12.46 -32.83
N LYS A 372 -10.76 12.54 -34.17
CA LYS A 372 -10.67 13.85 -34.87
C LYS A 372 -11.94 14.73 -34.80
N ASN A 373 -13.06 14.18 -34.31
CA ASN A 373 -14.36 14.85 -34.28
C ASN A 373 -14.86 15.14 -32.85
N ASP A 374 -14.11 14.76 -31.82
CA ASP A 374 -14.53 14.82 -30.42
C ASP A 374 -14.16 16.19 -29.81
N ASP A 375 -15.16 16.95 -29.36
CA ASP A 375 -14.90 18.21 -28.65
C ASP A 375 -14.41 17.92 -27.23
N TRP A 376 -13.17 18.30 -26.93
CA TRP A 376 -12.62 18.26 -25.57
C TRP A 376 -12.33 19.67 -25.06
N ALA A 377 -12.49 19.87 -23.75
CA ALA A 377 -12.20 21.15 -23.11
C ALA A 377 -11.58 20.98 -21.72
N ILE A 378 -11.02 22.07 -21.22
CA ILE A 378 -10.47 22.19 -19.87
C ILE A 378 -11.35 23.19 -19.13
N TYR A 379 -11.92 22.83 -17.98
CA TYR A 379 -12.60 23.77 -17.11
C TYR A 379 -11.64 24.25 -16.02
N LEU A 380 -11.34 25.56 -15.99
CA LEU A 380 -10.45 26.17 -15.00
C LEU A 380 -11.26 26.95 -13.97
N ALA A 381 -11.18 26.49 -12.72
CA ALA A 381 -11.60 27.20 -11.53
C ALA A 381 -10.38 27.82 -10.84
N THR A 382 -10.44 29.12 -10.51
CA THR A 382 -9.35 29.80 -9.80
C THR A 382 -9.83 31.06 -9.10
N ASP A 383 -9.24 31.31 -7.93
CA ASP A 383 -9.50 32.46 -7.07
C ASP A 383 -8.62 33.68 -7.41
N SER A 384 -7.78 33.62 -8.46
CA SER A 384 -6.86 34.70 -8.81
C SER A 384 -6.78 35.01 -10.31
N ASP A 385 -6.77 36.30 -10.65
CA ASP A 385 -6.54 36.77 -12.01
C ASP A 385 -5.08 36.61 -12.44
N LEU A 386 -4.14 36.51 -11.49
CA LEU A 386 -2.73 36.29 -11.79
C LEU A 386 -2.51 34.91 -12.44
N VAL A 387 -3.26 33.89 -11.99
CA VAL A 387 -3.26 32.55 -12.60
C VAL A 387 -3.76 32.62 -14.05
N LEU A 388 -4.81 33.39 -14.33
CA LEU A 388 -5.33 33.56 -15.69
C LEU A 388 -4.32 34.28 -16.60
N GLN A 389 -3.65 35.31 -16.08
CA GLN A 389 -2.61 36.04 -16.79
C GLN A 389 -1.37 35.16 -17.06
N GLU A 390 -0.91 34.38 -16.08
CA GLU A 390 0.22 33.46 -16.23
C GLU A 390 -0.09 32.39 -17.29
N ILE A 391 -1.27 31.78 -17.23
CA ILE A 391 -1.73 30.80 -18.22
C ILE A 391 -1.79 31.43 -19.62
N GLN A 392 -2.42 32.60 -19.77
CA GLN A 392 -2.56 33.25 -21.07
C GLN A 392 -1.24 33.73 -21.67
N ASN A 393 -0.24 34.08 -20.84
CA ASN A 393 1.07 34.55 -21.28
C ASN A 393 2.08 33.43 -21.55
N TYR A 394 2.02 32.31 -20.82
CA TYR A 394 3.08 31.28 -20.84
C TYR A 394 2.62 29.88 -21.30
N TRP A 395 1.33 29.56 -21.28
CA TRP A 395 0.87 28.25 -21.76
C TRP A 395 0.67 28.26 -23.29
N PRO A 396 0.83 27.12 -24.00
CA PRO A 396 0.68 27.07 -25.44
C PRO A 396 -0.72 27.48 -25.91
N SER A 397 -0.81 28.24 -27.00
CA SER A 397 -2.07 28.78 -27.52
C SER A 397 -3.12 27.72 -27.88
N HIS A 398 -2.69 26.52 -28.27
CA HIS A 398 -3.57 25.37 -28.55
C HIS A 398 -4.16 24.72 -27.29
N ILE A 399 -3.64 25.08 -26.11
CA ILE A 399 -4.19 24.72 -24.80
C ILE A 399 -5.08 25.86 -24.29
N THR A 400 -4.63 27.12 -24.35
CA THR A 400 -5.43 28.26 -23.84
C THR A 400 -6.73 28.44 -24.62
N SER A 401 -6.73 28.20 -25.93
CA SER A 401 -7.95 28.19 -26.76
C SER A 401 -8.93 27.04 -26.45
N ARG A 402 -8.59 26.14 -25.51
CA ARG A 402 -9.41 25.01 -25.04
C ARG A 402 -9.83 25.17 -23.57
N ILE A 403 -9.41 26.24 -22.90
CA ILE A 403 -9.78 26.54 -21.51
C ILE A 403 -11.10 27.31 -21.48
N ARG A 404 -12.04 26.85 -20.64
CA ARG A 404 -13.30 27.51 -20.27
C ARG A 404 -13.21 27.93 -18.80
N THR A 405 -13.67 29.14 -18.48
CA THR A 405 -13.69 29.69 -17.11
C THR A 405 -15.04 30.34 -16.84
N PHE A 406 -15.48 30.35 -15.58
CA PHE A 406 -16.60 31.20 -15.18
C PHE A 406 -16.15 32.66 -14.97
N GLN A 407 -17.04 33.62 -15.15
CA GLN A 407 -16.82 35.03 -14.79
C GLN A 407 -17.11 35.26 -13.29
N ALA A 408 -16.34 34.59 -12.44
CA ALA A 408 -16.34 34.79 -10.99
C ALA A 408 -15.47 35.99 -10.58
N LEU A 409 -15.73 36.55 -9.40
CA LEU A 409 -14.83 37.49 -8.72
C LEU A 409 -13.51 36.80 -8.36
N ARG A 410 -12.38 37.48 -8.63
CA ARG A 410 -11.03 36.95 -8.43
C ARG A 410 -10.10 37.96 -7.77
N SER A 411 -9.02 37.44 -7.21
CA SER A 411 -7.99 38.24 -6.55
C SER A 411 -6.87 38.63 -7.51
N THR A 412 -6.59 39.93 -7.54
CA THR A 412 -5.43 40.52 -8.23
C THR A 412 -4.16 40.48 -7.38
N ASN A 413 -4.23 39.93 -6.15
CA ASN A 413 -3.14 39.85 -5.19
C ASN A 413 -3.29 38.60 -4.28
N ALA A 414 -2.68 38.63 -3.08
CA ALA A 414 -2.77 37.59 -2.06
C ALA A 414 -3.79 37.92 -0.93
N THR A 415 -4.91 38.56 -1.28
CA THR A 415 -6.08 38.73 -0.41
C THR A 415 -7.16 37.73 -0.85
N ALA A 416 -7.74 36.99 0.10
CA ALA A 416 -8.78 36.01 -0.20
C ALA A 416 -10.04 36.69 -0.78
N VAL A 417 -10.70 36.04 -1.75
CA VAL A 417 -11.88 36.60 -2.44
C VAL A 417 -13.03 36.96 -1.49
N PHE A 418 -13.17 36.24 -0.38
CA PHE A 418 -14.19 36.49 0.65
C PHE A 418 -13.84 37.59 1.67
N ASP A 419 -12.58 38.06 1.69
CA ASP A 419 -12.10 39.16 2.56
C ASP A 419 -12.13 40.54 1.85
N MET A 420 -12.64 40.61 0.61
CA MET A 420 -12.54 41.81 -0.22
C MET A 420 -13.57 42.90 0.17
N PRO A 421 -13.14 44.14 0.46
CA PRO A 421 -13.97 45.16 1.14
C PRO A 421 -15.01 45.87 0.25
N GLN A 422 -15.39 45.30 -0.91
CA GLN A 422 -16.34 45.91 -1.86
C GLN A 422 -17.42 44.95 -2.38
N HIS A 423 -17.51 43.72 -1.88
CA HIS A 423 -18.34 42.67 -2.49
C HIS A 423 -19.28 41.96 -1.51
N HIS A 424 -20.36 41.42 -2.06
CA HIS A 424 -21.44 40.77 -1.33
C HIS A 424 -21.15 39.27 -1.14
N HIS A 425 -21.22 38.77 0.09
CA HIS A 425 -20.96 37.35 0.39
C HIS A 425 -21.88 36.40 -0.40
N HIS A 426 -23.09 36.84 -0.74
CA HIS A 426 -24.01 36.07 -1.60
C HIS A 426 -23.47 35.85 -3.02
N GLN A 427 -22.75 36.83 -3.59
CA GLN A 427 -22.13 36.70 -4.91
C GLN A 427 -21.03 35.62 -4.88
N THR A 428 -20.05 35.77 -3.99
CA THR A 428 -18.90 34.87 -3.91
C THR A 428 -19.29 33.43 -3.53
N ASN A 429 -20.31 33.27 -2.66
CA ASN A 429 -20.94 31.97 -2.41
C ASN A 429 -21.53 31.36 -3.69
N THR A 430 -22.31 32.12 -4.45
CA THR A 430 -22.96 31.62 -5.67
C THR A 430 -21.92 31.21 -6.71
N GLU A 431 -20.90 32.04 -6.91
CA GLU A 431 -19.85 31.81 -7.91
C GLU A 431 -19.02 30.56 -7.60
N VAL A 432 -18.57 30.39 -6.35
CA VAL A 432 -17.76 29.20 -5.98
C VAL A 432 -18.59 27.91 -5.93
N LEU A 433 -19.89 27.98 -5.65
CA LEU A 433 -20.78 26.81 -5.76
C LEU A 433 -21.04 26.42 -7.22
N ILE A 434 -21.07 27.39 -8.15
CA ILE A 434 -21.05 27.12 -9.60
C ILE A 434 -19.71 26.46 -10.00
N GLU A 435 -18.56 26.98 -9.54
CA GLU A 435 -17.25 26.36 -9.83
C GLU A 435 -17.14 24.94 -9.27
N ILE A 436 -17.60 24.69 -8.02
CA ILE A 436 -17.63 23.35 -7.39
C ILE A 436 -18.47 22.37 -8.21
N GLN A 437 -19.65 22.79 -8.69
CA GLN A 437 -20.54 21.97 -9.51
C GLN A 437 -19.99 21.73 -10.92
N ALA A 438 -19.34 22.71 -11.54
CA ALA A 438 -18.69 22.55 -12.83
C ALA A 438 -17.45 21.63 -12.76
N LEU A 439 -16.69 21.67 -11.66
CA LEU A 439 -15.59 20.75 -11.40
C LEU A 439 -16.07 19.31 -11.18
N SER A 440 -17.18 19.10 -10.45
CA SER A 440 -17.73 17.75 -10.20
C SER A 440 -18.27 17.07 -11.47
N GLN A 441 -18.66 17.87 -12.48
CA GLN A 441 -19.08 17.43 -13.82
C GLN A 441 -17.92 17.06 -14.76
N CYS A 442 -16.66 17.26 -14.36
CA CYS A 442 -15.50 16.86 -15.17
C CYS A 442 -15.26 15.34 -15.12
N HIS A 443 -14.44 14.83 -16.05
CA HIS A 443 -14.02 13.42 -16.05
C HIS A 443 -12.77 13.18 -15.18
N TYR A 444 -11.89 14.18 -15.14
CA TYR A 444 -10.63 14.17 -14.41
C TYR A 444 -10.47 15.50 -13.68
N LEU A 445 -9.77 15.53 -12.54
CA LEU A 445 -9.50 16.76 -11.77
C LEU A 445 -8.01 16.90 -11.42
N LEU A 446 -7.36 17.99 -11.83
CA LEU A 446 -6.04 18.38 -11.34
C LEU A 446 -6.19 19.45 -10.26
N HIS A 447 -5.63 19.23 -9.07
CA HIS A 447 -5.82 20.15 -7.94
C HIS A 447 -4.65 20.15 -6.93
N GLY A 448 -4.78 21.02 -5.93
CA GLY A 448 -4.11 20.90 -4.63
C GLY A 448 -5.11 20.90 -3.48
N LEU A 449 -4.62 21.09 -2.24
CA LEU A 449 -5.38 21.03 -0.99
C LEU A 449 -6.31 22.26 -0.83
N SER A 450 -7.58 22.07 -1.18
CA SER A 450 -8.64 23.08 -1.00
C SER A 450 -9.98 22.44 -0.73
N ALA A 451 -10.79 23.09 0.10
CA ALA A 451 -12.19 22.71 0.34
C ALA A 451 -13.01 22.69 -0.97
N VAL A 452 -12.65 23.52 -1.95
CA VAL A 452 -13.27 23.53 -3.30
C VAL A 452 -13.03 22.21 -4.03
N SER A 453 -11.77 21.74 -4.08
CA SER A 453 -11.39 20.46 -4.70
C SER A 453 -12.16 19.30 -4.05
N GLU A 454 -12.16 19.26 -2.72
CA GLU A 454 -12.81 18.18 -1.96
C GLU A 454 -14.34 18.22 -2.10
N SER A 455 -14.96 19.40 -2.09
CA SER A 455 -16.42 19.52 -2.31
C SER A 455 -16.85 18.95 -3.66
N ALA A 456 -16.05 19.18 -4.71
CA ALA A 456 -16.29 18.60 -6.04
C ALA A 456 -16.12 17.07 -6.05
N LEU A 457 -15.12 16.55 -5.32
CA LEU A 457 -14.90 15.11 -5.13
C LEU A 457 -15.96 14.43 -4.26
N TRP A 458 -16.61 15.16 -3.35
CA TRP A 458 -17.70 14.63 -2.54
C TRP A 458 -19.04 14.62 -3.29
N LEU A 459 -19.27 15.60 -4.17
CA LEU A 459 -20.39 15.56 -5.13
C LEU A 459 -20.22 14.40 -6.12
N ASN A 460 -19.01 14.19 -6.64
CA ASN A 460 -18.71 13.10 -7.57
C ASN A 460 -17.54 12.21 -7.07
N ALA A 461 -17.88 11.19 -6.28
CA ALA A 461 -16.91 10.21 -5.78
C ALA A 461 -16.21 9.35 -6.85
N GLN A 462 -16.65 9.42 -8.11
CA GLN A 462 -16.03 8.73 -9.25
C GLN A 462 -15.09 9.65 -10.05
N LEU A 463 -14.97 10.93 -9.67
CA LEU A 463 -14.09 11.91 -10.31
C LEU A 463 -12.61 11.53 -10.09
N VAL A 464 -11.91 11.19 -11.18
CA VAL A 464 -10.52 10.73 -11.13
C VAL A 464 -9.59 11.93 -10.89
N SER A 465 -9.11 12.10 -9.66
CA SER A 465 -8.28 13.25 -9.28
C SER A 465 -6.79 12.97 -9.20
N VAL A 466 -5.99 14.01 -9.45
CA VAL A 466 -4.57 14.09 -9.15
C VAL A 466 -4.34 15.29 -8.24
N ASP A 467 -3.89 15.01 -7.01
CA ASP A 467 -3.45 16.02 -6.05
C ASP A 467 -1.94 16.26 -6.21
N LEU A 468 -1.54 17.51 -6.49
CA LEU A 468 -0.15 17.90 -6.66
C LEU A 468 0.55 18.26 -5.32
N GLU A 469 -0.21 18.27 -4.22
CA GLU A 469 0.27 18.42 -2.83
C GLU A 469 0.31 17.09 -2.04
N ASP A 470 -0.03 15.94 -2.65
CA ASP A 470 0.17 14.61 -2.03
C ASP A 470 1.67 14.40 -1.71
N PRO A 471 2.06 14.30 -0.43
CA PRO A 471 3.46 14.21 -0.02
C PRO A 471 4.02 12.79 -0.10
N ASP A 472 3.17 11.77 -0.21
CA ASP A 472 3.55 10.37 -0.07
C ASP A 472 3.50 9.63 -1.42
N GLU A 473 2.54 9.94 -2.31
CA GLU A 473 2.44 9.32 -3.64
C GLU A 473 1.72 10.19 -4.71
N ARG A 474 2.31 11.35 -5.06
CA ARG A 474 1.87 12.18 -6.19
C ARG A 474 2.00 11.39 -7.51
N LEU A 475 0.86 11.07 -8.13
CA LEU A 475 0.77 10.44 -9.45
C LEU A 475 1.59 11.22 -10.48
N THR A 476 2.56 10.56 -11.11
CA THR A 476 3.44 11.17 -12.12
C THR A 476 2.70 11.43 -13.43
N VAL A 477 3.25 12.33 -14.26
CA VAL A 477 2.74 12.60 -15.63
C VAL A 477 2.67 11.33 -16.49
N ALA A 478 3.56 10.37 -16.28
CA ALA A 478 3.55 9.08 -16.95
C ALA A 478 2.35 8.21 -16.51
N GLN A 479 2.13 8.05 -15.20
CA GLN A 479 0.97 7.34 -14.66
C GLN A 479 -0.35 8.03 -15.06
N PHE A 480 -0.40 9.37 -15.07
CA PHE A 480 -1.56 10.12 -15.54
C PHE A 480 -1.85 9.88 -17.03
N ARG A 481 -0.83 9.85 -17.90
CA ARG A 481 -1.01 9.46 -19.32
C ARG A 481 -1.59 8.04 -19.46
N THR A 482 -1.17 7.11 -18.61
CA THR A 482 -1.73 5.74 -18.57
C THR A 482 -3.21 5.75 -18.13
N LEU A 483 -3.59 6.52 -17.10
CA LEU A 483 -4.99 6.68 -16.67
C LEU A 483 -5.89 7.25 -17.79
N LEU A 484 -5.37 8.20 -18.57
CA LEU A 484 -6.07 8.81 -19.71
C LEU A 484 -6.30 7.83 -20.88
N GLN A 485 -5.48 6.78 -21.01
CA GLN A 485 -5.61 5.76 -22.04
C GLN A 485 -6.63 4.67 -21.69
N MET A 486 -6.97 4.50 -20.40
CA MET A 486 -7.87 3.44 -19.91
C MET A 486 -9.36 3.83 -19.96
N ARG A 487 -9.70 4.99 -20.53
CA ARG A 487 -10.95 5.75 -20.37
C ARG A 487 -12.28 5.00 -20.60
N ASN A 488 -12.28 3.89 -21.36
CA ASN A 488 -13.48 3.07 -21.61
C ASN A 488 -13.48 1.73 -20.83
N GLN A 489 -12.74 1.64 -19.73
CA GLN A 489 -12.67 0.44 -18.88
C GLN A 489 -13.17 0.73 -17.46
N SER A 490 -13.79 -0.28 -16.83
CA SER A 490 -14.37 -0.20 -15.47
C SER A 490 -13.37 0.32 -14.43
N SER A 491 -13.85 1.10 -13.45
CA SER A 491 -13.08 1.52 -12.28
C SER A 491 -12.53 0.35 -11.46
N SER A 492 -13.05 -0.86 -11.65
CA SER A 492 -12.50 -2.12 -11.12
C SER A 492 -11.19 -2.59 -11.78
N LEU A 493 -10.51 -1.75 -12.55
CA LEU A 493 -9.23 -2.06 -13.22
C LEU A 493 -8.08 -1.11 -12.84
N TYR A 494 -8.29 -0.18 -11.89
CA TYR A 494 -7.16 0.46 -11.22
C TYR A 494 -6.37 -0.61 -10.43
N PRO A 495 -5.03 -0.50 -10.36
CA PRO A 495 -4.31 -1.12 -9.25
C PRO A 495 -4.89 -0.55 -7.96
N ALA A 496 -5.38 -1.41 -7.06
CA ALA A 496 -5.67 -0.99 -5.71
C ALA A 496 -4.36 -0.45 -5.11
N ARG A 497 -4.34 0.82 -4.67
CA ARG A 497 -3.18 1.34 -3.93
C ARG A 497 -3.00 0.43 -2.71
N VAL A 498 -1.81 -0.16 -2.59
CA VAL A 498 -1.58 -1.30 -1.69
C VAL A 498 -1.54 -0.78 -0.26
N ARG A 499 -2.64 -0.99 0.48
CA ARG A 499 -2.79 -0.62 1.91
C ARG A 499 -1.50 -0.93 2.67
N THR A 500 -0.77 0.12 2.99
CA THR A 500 0.46 0.04 3.78
C THR A 500 0.17 -0.11 5.28
N ASP A 501 -1.10 -0.10 5.66
CA ASP A 501 -1.58 -0.14 7.03
C ASP A 501 -2.13 -1.52 7.46
N VAL A 502 -1.69 -2.61 6.82
CA VAL A 502 -2.05 -4.00 7.19
C VAL A 502 -0.86 -4.98 7.24
N TRP A 503 0.38 -4.55 6.94
CA TRP A 503 1.50 -5.51 6.79
C TRP A 503 1.96 -6.18 8.09
N TRP A 504 1.55 -5.64 9.24
CA TRP A 504 1.82 -6.20 10.57
C TRP A 504 0.75 -7.20 11.03
N GLU A 505 -0.39 -7.27 10.34
CA GLU A 505 -1.51 -8.14 10.72
C GLU A 505 -1.12 -9.61 10.49
N VAL A 506 -1.39 -10.46 11.48
CA VAL A 506 -1.08 -11.89 11.41
C VAL A 506 -2.18 -12.61 10.64
N ASP A 507 -1.77 -13.38 9.63
CA ASP A 507 -2.62 -14.27 8.86
C ASP A 507 -3.01 -15.48 9.73
N GLU A 508 -4.15 -15.39 10.42
CA GLU A 508 -4.58 -16.35 11.47
C GLU A 508 -4.63 -17.80 10.96
N ASP A 509 -5.11 -18.00 9.72
CA ASP A 509 -5.12 -19.28 8.98
C ASP A 509 -3.73 -19.96 8.89
N LYS A 510 -2.63 -19.21 9.11
CA LYS A 510 -1.25 -19.72 9.09
C LYS A 510 -0.65 -19.96 10.47
N VAL A 511 -1.28 -19.47 11.55
CA VAL A 511 -0.84 -19.72 12.94
C VAL A 511 -1.31 -21.10 13.43
N GLU A 512 -2.41 -21.62 12.89
CA GLU A 512 -2.93 -22.98 13.13
C GLU A 512 -2.06 -24.12 12.54
N ARG A 513 -0.74 -23.92 12.42
CA ARG A 513 0.19 -25.05 12.34
C ARG A 513 0.23 -25.77 13.68
N ILE A 514 -0.68 -26.73 13.83
CA ILE A 514 -0.62 -27.74 14.87
C ILE A 514 0.72 -28.47 14.72
N ILE A 515 1.67 -28.13 15.60
CA ILE A 515 2.86 -28.95 15.84
C ILE A 515 2.34 -30.32 16.26
N ASP A 516 2.51 -31.32 15.39
CA ASP A 516 1.97 -32.66 15.61
C ASP A 516 2.79 -33.38 16.69
N ASP A 517 2.10 -34.06 17.61
CA ASP A 517 2.52 -34.15 19.02
C ASP A 517 3.53 -35.30 19.30
N ALA A 518 4.32 -35.67 18.28
CA ALA A 518 4.87 -37.01 18.10
C ALA A 518 6.38 -37.19 18.41
N THR A 519 7.18 -36.11 18.46
CA THR A 519 8.66 -36.21 18.44
C THR A 519 9.38 -35.84 19.74
N VAL A 520 8.75 -35.09 20.66
CA VAL A 520 9.42 -34.63 21.90
C VAL A 520 9.45 -35.75 22.95
N ASN A 521 10.64 -36.26 23.24
CA ASN A 521 10.83 -37.26 24.29
C ASN A 521 10.85 -36.62 25.69
N CYS A 522 9.73 -36.74 26.43
CA CYS A 522 9.58 -36.20 27.77
C CYS A 522 10.59 -36.75 28.80
N SER A 523 11.24 -37.92 28.58
CA SER A 523 12.11 -38.56 29.59
C SER A 523 13.40 -37.80 29.91
N ASN A 524 13.76 -36.80 29.09
CA ASN A 524 15.00 -36.04 29.23
C ASN A 524 14.85 -34.78 30.11
N TYR A 525 13.65 -34.54 30.64
CA TYR A 525 13.30 -33.34 31.40
C TYR A 525 12.77 -33.70 32.78
N GLN A 526 13.03 -32.82 33.77
CA GLN A 526 12.64 -33.02 35.17
C GLN A 526 11.28 -32.36 35.50
N GLY A 527 10.84 -31.42 34.66
CA GLY A 527 9.59 -30.68 34.81
C GLY A 527 9.29 -29.81 33.58
N ILE A 528 8.24 -29.01 33.65
CA ILE A 528 7.86 -28.01 32.64
C ILE A 528 7.94 -26.62 33.27
N LEU A 529 8.60 -25.64 32.63
CA LEU A 529 8.55 -24.25 33.05
C LEU A 529 7.55 -23.45 32.21
N LEU A 530 6.49 -22.94 32.84
CA LEU A 530 5.60 -21.98 32.20
C LEU A 530 6.13 -20.54 32.36
N ILE A 531 6.52 -19.96 31.24
CA ILE A 531 6.87 -18.55 31.06
C ILE A 531 5.57 -17.82 30.69
N HIS A 532 4.92 -17.27 31.72
CA HIS A 532 3.66 -16.51 31.62
C HIS A 532 3.82 -15.02 31.93
N ASN A 533 4.96 -14.63 32.50
CA ASN A 533 5.19 -13.31 33.10
C ASN A 533 6.55 -12.75 32.63
N ALA A 534 6.55 -11.56 32.02
CA ALA A 534 7.76 -10.85 31.59
C ALA A 534 8.28 -9.82 32.62
N GLY A 535 7.88 -9.94 33.90
CA GLY A 535 8.40 -9.15 35.02
C GLY A 535 7.53 -7.94 35.40
N GLY A 536 7.59 -7.57 36.68
CA GLY A 536 6.71 -6.55 37.26
C GLY A 536 6.96 -5.10 36.76
N HIS A 537 5.94 -4.24 36.93
CA HIS A 537 5.91 -2.86 36.45
C HIS A 537 7.10 -1.98 36.88
N GLY A 538 7.51 -1.04 36.02
CA GLY A 538 8.15 0.23 36.45
C GLY A 538 9.27 0.76 35.57
N PHE A 539 10.22 -0.09 35.13
CA PHE A 539 11.55 0.38 34.68
C PHE A 539 12.04 -0.26 33.38
N GLY A 540 11.33 -0.02 32.26
CA GLY A 540 11.86 -0.29 30.91
C GLY A 540 12.32 -1.74 30.66
N ARG A 541 11.67 -2.71 31.30
CA ARG A 541 12.05 -4.12 31.29
C ARG A 541 11.78 -4.75 29.92
N SER A 542 12.63 -5.70 29.57
CA SER A 542 12.71 -6.22 28.22
C SER A 542 11.91 -7.51 28.09
N PHE A 543 10.73 -7.44 27.45
CA PHE A 543 10.00 -8.64 26.99
C PHE A 543 10.95 -9.73 26.45
N PHE A 544 11.90 -9.31 25.63
CA PHE A 544 12.93 -10.17 25.05
C PHE A 544 13.90 -10.76 26.10
N THR A 545 14.59 -9.90 26.85
CA THR A 545 15.68 -10.30 27.78
C THR A 545 15.15 -11.06 29.00
N THR A 546 13.93 -10.76 29.44
CA THR A 546 13.28 -11.42 30.57
C THR A 546 12.75 -12.82 30.21
N ILE A 547 12.30 -13.05 28.97
CA ILE A 547 11.96 -14.39 28.46
C ILE A 547 13.25 -15.19 28.21
N LEU A 548 14.27 -14.59 27.59
CA LEU A 548 15.56 -15.22 27.32
C LEU A 548 16.23 -15.77 28.60
N ASN A 549 16.19 -15.03 29.71
CA ASN A 549 16.74 -15.50 30.99
C ASN A 549 15.89 -16.62 31.63
N GLN A 550 14.57 -16.65 31.43
CA GLN A 550 13.73 -17.76 31.89
C GLN A 550 13.98 -19.04 31.06
N LEU A 551 14.23 -18.92 29.76
CA LEU A 551 14.67 -20.04 28.91
C LEU A 551 16.09 -20.52 29.30
N ARG A 552 17.01 -19.61 29.63
CA ARG A 552 18.34 -19.92 30.19
C ARG A 552 18.26 -20.72 31.50
N TYR A 553 17.29 -20.37 32.36
CA TYR A 553 16.99 -21.11 33.58
C TYR A 553 16.41 -22.51 33.27
N ALA A 554 15.47 -22.62 32.33
CA ALA A 554 14.89 -23.90 31.92
C ALA A 554 15.96 -24.87 31.38
N ALA A 555 16.83 -24.41 30.48
CA ALA A 555 17.94 -25.20 29.94
C ALA A 555 18.94 -25.64 31.02
N GLN A 556 19.23 -24.76 32.00
CA GLN A 556 20.15 -25.03 33.11
C GLN A 556 19.66 -26.15 34.06
N TYR A 557 18.33 -26.27 34.23
CA TYR A 557 17.73 -27.24 35.15
C TYR A 557 16.91 -28.34 34.45
N GLN A 558 17.14 -28.56 33.15
CA GLN A 558 16.46 -29.60 32.35
C GLN A 558 14.93 -29.52 32.45
N LEU A 559 14.37 -28.31 32.38
CA LEU A 559 12.93 -28.07 32.33
C LEU A 559 12.50 -27.86 30.88
N LEU A 560 11.40 -28.49 30.47
CA LEU A 560 10.80 -28.29 29.15
C LEU A 560 10.08 -26.92 29.13
N PRO A 561 10.46 -25.96 28.27
CA PRO A 561 9.85 -24.64 28.28
C PRO A 561 8.44 -24.64 27.69
N TRP A 562 7.59 -23.76 28.21
CA TRP A 562 6.27 -23.41 27.68
C TRP A 562 6.13 -21.89 27.75
N VAL A 563 5.94 -21.21 26.63
CA VAL A 563 5.67 -19.76 26.64
C VAL A 563 4.18 -19.52 26.35
N HIS A 564 3.47 -18.94 27.32
CA HIS A 564 2.10 -18.44 27.16
C HIS A 564 1.90 -17.23 28.07
N LEU A 565 2.12 -16.03 27.51
CA LEU A 565 2.17 -14.79 28.27
C LEU A 565 0.75 -14.28 28.60
N ASP A 566 0.51 -14.01 29.89
CA ASP A 566 -0.79 -13.58 30.41
C ASP A 566 -1.10 -12.11 30.05
N PRO A 567 -2.25 -11.79 29.45
CA PRO A 567 -2.71 -10.42 29.20
C PRO A 567 -2.63 -9.46 30.39
N GLN A 568 -2.96 -9.93 31.60
CA GLN A 568 -3.09 -9.10 32.80
C GLN A 568 -1.72 -8.65 33.33
N GLU A 569 -0.73 -9.55 33.32
CA GLU A 569 0.64 -9.25 33.73
C GLU A 569 1.39 -8.46 32.62
N ASN A 570 1.13 -8.76 31.35
CA ASN A 570 1.94 -8.29 30.21
C ASN A 570 1.30 -7.13 29.41
N HIS A 571 0.48 -6.31 30.06
CA HIS A 571 -0.27 -5.15 29.52
C HIS A 571 0.45 -4.15 28.58
N LEU A 572 1.79 -4.11 28.52
CA LEU A 572 2.56 -3.24 27.61
C LEU A 572 2.82 -3.87 26.22
N VAL A 573 2.55 -5.16 26.07
CA VAL A 573 2.68 -5.92 24.81
C VAL A 573 1.38 -6.62 24.40
N TYR A 574 0.42 -6.71 25.32
CA TYR A 574 -0.96 -7.09 25.03
C TYR A 574 -1.66 -6.03 24.16
N ASP A 575 -2.63 -6.47 23.39
CA ASP A 575 -3.40 -5.66 22.46
C ASP A 575 -4.79 -6.28 22.29
N PRO A 576 -5.88 -5.65 22.73
CA PRO A 576 -7.21 -6.28 22.76
C PRO A 576 -7.81 -6.50 21.36
N ASP A 577 -7.25 -5.85 20.33
CA ASP A 577 -7.75 -5.98 18.95
C ASP A 577 -7.07 -7.13 18.19
N PHE A 578 -6.02 -7.75 18.76
CA PHE A 578 -5.20 -8.82 18.15
C PHE A 578 -4.91 -10.02 19.07
N HIS A 579 -5.00 -9.83 20.39
CA HIS A 579 -4.81 -10.88 21.38
C HIS A 579 -6.17 -11.20 22.00
N ASP A 580 -6.67 -12.38 21.71
CA ASP A 580 -7.96 -12.88 22.19
C ASP A 580 -8.05 -12.84 23.73
N ALA A 581 -9.27 -12.68 24.24
CA ALA A 581 -9.60 -12.72 25.66
C ALA A 581 -10.12 -14.11 26.11
N ASP A 582 -10.42 -15.03 25.19
CA ASP A 582 -10.98 -16.33 25.51
C ASP A 582 -10.00 -17.22 26.30
N ASN A 583 -10.57 -17.99 27.24
CA ASN A 583 -9.80 -18.71 28.26
C ASN A 583 -9.69 -20.20 27.95
N GLN A 584 -8.48 -20.69 27.71
CA GLN A 584 -8.22 -22.11 27.49
C GLN A 584 -7.95 -22.83 28.81
N THR A 585 -8.62 -23.96 29.07
CA THR A 585 -8.38 -24.77 30.27
C THR A 585 -7.60 -26.03 29.93
N VAL A 586 -6.57 -26.34 30.74
CA VAL A 586 -5.59 -27.38 30.45
C VAL A 586 -5.29 -28.20 31.71
N THR A 587 -5.45 -29.51 31.63
CA THR A 587 -4.99 -30.42 32.70
C THR A 587 -3.46 -30.50 32.70
N VAL A 588 -2.86 -30.30 33.87
CA VAL A 588 -1.41 -30.37 34.09
C VAL A 588 -1.12 -31.14 35.37
N LEU A 589 0.06 -31.75 35.48
CA LEU A 589 0.58 -32.22 36.76
C LEU A 589 1.21 -31.02 37.49
N ALA A 590 0.65 -30.57 38.62
CA ALA A 590 1.29 -29.57 39.47
C ALA A 590 2.32 -30.25 40.38
N GLY A 591 3.52 -29.67 40.55
CA GLY A 591 4.48 -30.27 41.47
C GLY A 591 5.83 -29.62 41.76
N ILE A 592 6.33 -28.67 40.96
CA ILE A 592 7.65 -28.07 41.17
C ILE A 592 7.57 -26.56 41.43
N ALA A 593 8.43 -26.05 42.32
CA ALA A 593 8.79 -24.63 42.38
C ALA A 593 10.31 -24.47 42.57
N ALA A 594 10.84 -23.28 42.30
CA ALA A 594 12.23 -22.96 42.60
C ALA A 594 12.44 -22.76 44.11
N THR A 595 13.56 -23.25 44.64
CA THR A 595 14.14 -22.73 45.89
C THR A 595 14.54 -21.26 45.70
N VAL A 596 14.62 -20.52 46.79
CA VAL A 596 14.91 -19.08 46.78
C VAL A 596 16.28 -18.82 47.39
N GLN A 597 17.23 -18.37 46.57
CA GLN A 597 18.56 -17.97 47.00
C GLN A 597 18.61 -16.46 47.26
N HIS A 598 19.40 -16.06 48.25
CA HIS A 598 19.65 -14.65 48.58
C HIS A 598 21.11 -14.28 48.29
N ASP A 599 21.34 -13.05 47.84
CA ASP A 599 22.67 -12.46 47.71
C ASP A 599 23.18 -11.82 49.01
N SER A 600 24.41 -11.29 48.97
CA SER A 600 25.06 -10.61 50.10
C SER A 600 24.41 -9.28 50.53
N LEU A 601 23.37 -8.84 49.82
CA LEU A 601 22.54 -7.67 50.15
C LEU A 601 21.09 -8.07 50.48
N GLY A 602 20.82 -9.38 50.66
CA GLY A 602 19.52 -9.94 51.03
C GLY A 602 18.49 -10.02 49.89
N ARG A 603 18.87 -9.65 48.66
CA ARG A 603 17.97 -9.68 47.49
C ARG A 603 17.89 -11.10 46.94
N PHE A 604 16.73 -11.48 46.42
CA PHE A 604 16.44 -12.89 46.15
C PHE A 604 16.20 -13.21 44.67
N TYR A 605 16.53 -14.44 44.27
CA TYR A 605 16.40 -14.96 42.91
C TYR A 605 16.15 -16.48 42.95
N PRO A 606 15.59 -17.09 41.87
CA PRO A 606 15.30 -18.52 41.84
C PRO A 606 16.59 -19.35 41.70
N GLU A 607 16.66 -20.44 42.45
CA GLU A 607 17.75 -21.42 42.45
C GLU A 607 17.21 -22.77 41.93
N SER A 608 17.44 -23.90 42.61
CA SER A 608 17.14 -25.23 42.04
C SER A 608 15.65 -25.56 42.15
N PRO A 609 15.04 -26.24 41.16
CA PRO A 609 13.67 -26.73 41.27
C PRO A 609 13.55 -27.86 42.31
N GLU A 610 12.60 -27.74 43.23
CA GLU A 610 12.27 -28.77 44.23
C GLU A 610 10.83 -29.29 44.03
N VAL A 611 10.61 -30.58 44.26
CA VAL A 611 9.30 -31.24 44.13
C VAL A 611 8.50 -31.08 45.44
N ILE A 612 7.43 -30.27 45.37
CA ILE A 612 6.57 -29.95 46.52
C ILE A 612 5.37 -30.91 46.63
N SER A 613 4.85 -31.37 45.49
CA SER A 613 3.76 -32.36 45.44
C SER A 613 3.70 -33.01 44.05
N GLN A 614 2.79 -33.96 43.83
CA GLN A 614 2.44 -34.46 42.49
C GLN A 614 0.92 -34.67 42.44
N THR A 615 0.18 -33.66 41.99
CA THR A 615 -1.28 -33.72 41.86
C THR A 615 -1.75 -33.15 40.54
N ASN A 616 -2.78 -33.76 39.93
CA ASN A 616 -3.38 -33.22 38.72
C ASN A 616 -4.17 -31.96 39.06
N SER A 617 -3.84 -30.84 38.41
CA SER A 617 -4.58 -29.58 38.50
C SER A 617 -5.12 -29.16 37.14
N THR A 618 -6.00 -28.16 37.14
CA THR A 618 -6.44 -27.48 35.92
C THR A 618 -5.83 -26.09 35.92
N LEU A 619 -5.02 -25.82 34.89
CA LEU A 619 -4.49 -24.50 34.59
C LEU A 619 -5.45 -23.78 33.64
N THR A 620 -5.76 -22.52 33.94
CA THR A 620 -6.39 -21.61 32.97
C THR A 620 -5.29 -20.80 32.29
N LEU A 621 -5.36 -20.69 30.98
CA LEU A 621 -4.53 -19.84 30.15
C LEU A 621 -5.42 -18.74 29.57
N HIS A 622 -5.02 -17.49 29.78
CA HIS A 622 -5.75 -16.33 29.31
C HIS A 622 -5.32 -15.98 27.88
N GLY A 623 -6.28 -15.93 26.95
CA GLY A 623 -6.09 -15.52 25.56
C GLY A 623 -5.32 -16.48 24.65
N ASN A 624 -5.15 -16.06 23.39
CA ASN A 624 -4.39 -16.79 22.37
C ASN A 624 -2.85 -16.81 22.60
N GLY A 625 -2.36 -15.99 23.53
CA GLY A 625 -0.96 -15.96 24.01
C GLY A 625 -0.05 -15.05 23.20
N ILE A 626 0.34 -13.90 23.79
CA ILE A 626 1.03 -12.76 23.13
C ILE A 626 2.32 -13.15 22.37
N TRP A 627 3.00 -14.22 22.79
CA TRP A 627 4.17 -14.76 22.10
C TRP A 627 3.87 -15.20 20.67
N ASN A 628 2.72 -15.84 20.46
CA ASN A 628 2.31 -16.49 19.21
C ASN A 628 2.03 -15.48 18.09
N SER A 629 1.87 -14.19 18.43
CA SER A 629 1.69 -13.09 17.48
C SER A 629 2.99 -12.67 16.77
N TYR A 630 4.16 -13.11 17.26
CA TYR A 630 5.47 -12.71 16.71
C TYR A 630 6.42 -13.89 16.49
N PHE A 631 6.28 -15.00 17.23
CA PHE A 631 7.18 -16.15 17.18
C PHE A 631 6.43 -17.49 17.11
N GLU A 632 7.10 -18.56 16.65
CA GLU A 632 6.51 -19.92 16.64
C GLU A 632 6.10 -20.38 18.07
N PRO A 633 4.93 -21.03 18.26
CA PRO A 633 4.45 -21.40 19.60
C PRO A 633 5.32 -22.42 20.34
N ILE A 634 5.89 -22.03 21.48
CA ILE A 634 6.64 -22.91 22.38
C ILE A 634 5.67 -23.56 23.37
N ARG A 635 5.19 -24.78 23.07
CA ARG A 635 4.22 -25.50 23.90
C ARG A 635 4.57 -26.99 24.09
N PRO A 636 4.43 -27.55 25.32
CA PRO A 636 4.72 -28.95 25.62
C PRO A 636 3.58 -29.88 25.18
N SER A 637 3.94 -31.11 24.81
CA SER A 637 2.98 -32.10 24.32
C SER A 637 1.90 -32.43 25.34
N LYS A 638 0.73 -32.92 24.89
CA LYS A 638 -0.33 -33.41 25.79
C LYS A 638 0.19 -34.58 26.64
N ARG A 639 1.12 -35.36 26.10
CA ARG A 639 1.86 -36.40 26.83
C ARG A 639 2.75 -35.82 27.93
N CYS A 640 3.63 -34.86 27.62
CA CYS A 640 4.54 -34.29 28.62
C CYS A 640 3.78 -33.54 29.73
N ARG A 641 2.70 -32.81 29.41
CA ARG A 641 1.85 -32.11 30.40
C ARG A 641 1.21 -33.02 31.47
N LEU A 642 1.11 -34.32 31.18
CA LEU A 642 0.57 -35.35 32.08
C LEU A 642 1.66 -36.26 32.68
N GLN A 643 2.93 -36.06 32.32
CA GLN A 643 4.08 -36.87 32.76
C GLN A 643 5.13 -36.07 33.52
N LEU A 644 5.20 -34.75 33.31
CA LEU A 644 6.17 -33.85 33.93
C LEU A 644 5.46 -32.81 34.83
N PRO A 645 5.95 -32.57 36.06
CA PRO A 645 5.37 -31.56 36.93
C PRO A 645 5.64 -30.13 36.41
N LEU A 646 4.63 -29.28 36.49
CA LEU A 646 4.66 -27.88 36.11
C LEU A 646 5.28 -27.02 37.22
N MET A 647 6.04 -26.02 36.78
CA MET A 647 6.59 -24.90 37.54
C MET A 647 6.17 -23.57 36.91
N GLN A 648 5.90 -22.57 37.75
CA GLN A 648 5.65 -21.18 37.38
C GLN A 648 6.55 -20.27 38.23
N MET A 649 6.97 -19.13 37.67
CA MET A 649 7.61 -18.06 38.44
C MET A 649 6.67 -16.85 38.56
N GLY A 650 6.61 -16.25 39.75
CA GLY A 650 5.93 -14.97 39.96
C GLY A 650 6.82 -13.78 39.56
N SER A 651 6.20 -12.63 39.26
CA SER A 651 6.87 -11.42 38.76
C SER A 651 8.08 -10.96 39.60
N SER A 652 8.08 -11.18 40.92
CA SER A 652 9.21 -10.92 41.82
C SER A 652 10.41 -11.86 41.60
N LEU A 653 10.18 -13.16 41.36
CA LEU A 653 11.25 -14.12 41.06
C LEU A 653 11.80 -13.93 39.64
N VAL A 654 10.92 -13.61 38.68
CA VAL A 654 11.32 -13.21 37.32
C VAL A 654 12.20 -11.94 37.37
N THR A 655 11.82 -10.95 38.18
CA THR A 655 12.64 -9.75 38.43
C THR A 655 13.98 -10.09 39.09
N GLY A 656 13.98 -11.01 40.07
CA GLY A 656 15.19 -11.44 40.78
C GLY A 656 16.18 -12.17 39.87
N LEU A 657 15.66 -13.04 39.00
CA LEU A 657 16.41 -13.67 37.92
C LEU A 657 17.03 -12.62 36.99
N GLU A 658 16.24 -11.65 36.51
CA GLU A 658 16.75 -10.61 35.60
C GLU A 658 17.84 -9.72 36.25
N LEU A 659 17.71 -9.35 37.53
CA LEU A 659 18.56 -8.33 38.18
C LEU A 659 19.65 -8.84 39.14
N TYR A 660 19.46 -9.99 39.79
CA TYR A 660 20.30 -10.42 40.93
C TYR A 660 21.03 -11.76 40.72
N ASP A 661 20.49 -12.67 39.90
CA ASP A 661 21.22 -13.86 39.47
C ASP A 661 22.53 -13.45 38.74
N PRO A 662 23.72 -13.92 39.19
CA PRO A 662 24.99 -13.63 38.54
C PRO A 662 25.14 -14.24 37.14
N SER A 663 24.39 -15.30 36.83
CA SER A 663 24.45 -16.04 35.55
C SER A 663 23.47 -15.52 34.49
N SER A 664 22.78 -14.41 34.76
CA SER A 664 21.82 -13.81 33.83
C SER A 664 22.47 -13.01 32.71
N ILE A 665 21.95 -13.25 31.52
CA ILE A 665 22.34 -12.65 30.24
C ILE A 665 21.90 -11.18 30.23
N ARG A 666 22.87 -10.28 30.07
CA ARG A 666 22.75 -8.81 30.08
C ARG A 666 23.87 -8.20 29.21
N ALA A 667 23.58 -7.19 28.40
CA ALA A 667 24.55 -6.62 27.44
C ALA A 667 25.39 -5.45 27.98
N TRP A 668 24.95 -4.78 29.05
CA TRP A 668 25.63 -3.66 29.72
C TRP A 668 25.23 -3.56 31.19
N HIS A 669 25.86 -2.65 31.92
CA HIS A 669 25.52 -2.37 33.32
C HIS A 669 24.20 -1.58 33.44
N TYR A 670 23.19 -2.19 34.05
CA TYR A 670 21.92 -1.54 34.39
C TYR A 670 22.06 -0.71 35.68
N ASP A 671 21.30 0.39 35.81
CA ASP A 671 21.34 1.28 36.98
C ASP A 671 20.99 0.55 38.29
N GLU A 672 20.21 -0.51 38.20
CA GLU A 672 19.64 -1.32 39.27
C GLU A 672 20.52 -2.52 39.68
N VAL A 673 21.49 -2.90 38.84
CA VAL A 673 22.38 -4.06 39.05
C VAL A 673 23.62 -3.64 39.83
N THR A 674 24.10 -4.48 40.77
CA THR A 674 25.31 -4.18 41.57
C THR A 674 26.46 -5.17 41.38
N LEU A 675 26.22 -6.28 40.69
CA LEU A 675 27.22 -7.28 40.32
C LEU A 675 27.32 -7.30 38.80
N TRP A 676 28.45 -6.83 38.27
CA TRP A 676 28.69 -6.66 36.84
C TRP A 676 30.17 -6.90 36.54
N SER A 677 30.46 -7.68 35.49
CA SER A 677 31.79 -7.75 34.87
C SER A 677 31.62 -7.76 33.35
N ALA A 678 32.44 -6.96 32.66
CA ALA A 678 32.46 -6.93 31.20
C ALA A 678 33.23 -8.12 30.60
N GLU A 679 34.06 -8.81 31.39
CA GLU A 679 34.92 -9.90 30.92
C GLU A 679 34.13 -11.12 30.43
N SER A 680 32.93 -11.36 30.99
CA SER A 680 32.05 -12.47 30.62
C SER A 680 31.16 -12.21 29.40
N LEU A 681 31.19 -10.99 28.83
CA LEU A 681 30.28 -10.60 27.74
C LEU A 681 30.33 -11.52 26.49
N PRO A 682 31.49 -12.00 26.00
CA PRO A 682 31.51 -12.88 24.82
C PRO A 682 30.82 -14.22 25.07
N GLU A 683 31.03 -14.83 26.24
CA GLU A 683 30.42 -16.09 26.63
C GLU A 683 28.91 -15.94 26.85
N LEU A 684 28.49 -14.85 27.50
CA LEU A 684 27.07 -14.51 27.68
C LEU A 684 26.37 -14.27 26.33
N ARG A 685 27.01 -13.62 25.36
CA ARG A 685 26.47 -13.44 24.00
C ARG A 685 26.30 -14.76 23.26
N GLN A 686 27.28 -15.67 23.33
CA GLN A 686 27.17 -16.99 22.68
C GLN A 686 26.09 -17.86 23.34
N ARG A 687 25.99 -17.84 24.68
CA ARG A 687 24.90 -18.53 25.41
C ARG A 687 23.53 -17.91 25.15
N ALA A 688 23.45 -16.60 24.95
CA ALA A 688 22.23 -15.93 24.51
C ALA A 688 21.82 -16.37 23.10
N HIS A 689 22.77 -16.39 22.17
CA HIS A 689 22.53 -16.77 20.79
C HIS A 689 22.03 -18.20 20.63
N SER A 690 22.59 -19.18 21.36
CA SER A 690 22.13 -20.57 21.25
C SER A 690 20.68 -20.74 21.70
N ILE A 691 20.30 -20.13 22.83
CA ILE A 691 18.92 -20.14 23.36
C ILE A 691 17.96 -19.40 22.40
N LEU A 692 18.44 -18.31 21.78
CA LEU A 692 17.68 -17.54 20.80
C LEU A 692 17.40 -18.37 19.53
N GLN A 693 18.42 -19.01 18.95
CA GLN A 693 18.27 -19.86 17.75
C GLN A 693 17.37 -21.08 18.00
N GLU A 694 17.35 -21.64 19.21
CA GLU A 694 16.47 -22.76 19.55
C GLU A 694 14.99 -22.33 19.64
N HIS A 695 14.72 -21.15 20.21
CA HIS A 695 13.38 -20.78 20.69
C HIS A 695 12.76 -19.53 20.02
N PHE A 696 13.52 -18.46 19.80
CA PHE A 696 13.02 -17.21 19.22
C PHE A 696 12.97 -17.30 17.69
N ARG A 697 11.96 -17.98 17.16
CA ARG A 697 11.74 -18.17 15.72
C ARG A 697 10.67 -17.20 15.20
N PRO A 698 11.03 -16.10 14.51
CA PRO A 698 10.06 -15.09 14.08
C PRO A 698 9.07 -15.63 13.05
N LEU A 699 7.82 -15.18 13.13
CA LEU A 699 6.84 -15.48 12.09
C LEU A 699 7.24 -14.87 10.74
N SER A 700 6.88 -15.57 9.67
CA SER A 700 7.39 -15.28 8.31
C SER A 700 7.13 -13.86 7.80
N TYR A 701 6.08 -13.18 8.26
CA TYR A 701 5.77 -11.81 7.86
C TYR A 701 6.81 -10.79 8.36
N LEU A 702 7.34 -10.99 9.57
CA LEU A 702 8.43 -10.20 10.15
C LEU A 702 9.71 -10.42 9.35
N GLN A 703 10.06 -11.68 9.09
CA GLN A 703 11.23 -12.06 8.29
C GLN A 703 11.18 -11.41 6.91
N GLN A 704 10.07 -11.54 6.18
CA GLN A 704 9.84 -10.88 4.89
C GLN A 704 9.93 -9.34 4.96
N ARG A 705 9.67 -8.70 6.10
CA ARG A 705 9.88 -7.25 6.26
C ARG A 705 11.37 -6.91 6.38
N VAL A 706 12.13 -7.71 7.13
CA VAL A 706 13.60 -7.57 7.23
C VAL A 706 14.27 -7.81 5.87
N ASP A 707 13.80 -8.79 5.10
CA ASP A 707 14.32 -9.04 3.75
C ASP A 707 14.05 -7.86 2.79
N ARG A 708 12.83 -7.31 2.81
CA ARG A 708 12.46 -6.10 2.03
C ARG A 708 13.25 -4.85 2.39
N VAL A 709 13.80 -4.74 3.60
CA VAL A 709 14.68 -3.62 4.00
C VAL A 709 16.01 -3.66 3.25
N PHE A 710 16.60 -4.84 3.05
CA PHE A 710 17.91 -4.99 2.41
C PHE A 710 17.83 -5.32 0.91
N ALA A 711 16.63 -5.56 0.36
CA ALA A 711 16.40 -5.98 -1.03
C ALA A 711 16.82 -4.98 -2.13
N LEU A 712 17.23 -3.75 -1.76
CA LEU A 712 17.82 -2.76 -2.68
C LEU A 712 19.35 -2.64 -2.56
N THR A 713 19.94 -3.24 -1.52
CA THR A 713 21.38 -3.16 -1.28
C THR A 713 22.18 -3.99 -2.29
N ARG A 714 23.41 -3.54 -2.56
CA ARG A 714 24.40 -4.27 -3.37
C ARG A 714 24.70 -5.65 -2.75
N GLU A 715 25.18 -6.59 -3.56
CA GLU A 715 25.56 -7.91 -3.06
C GLU A 715 26.72 -7.81 -2.03
N SER A 716 26.46 -8.25 -0.79
CA SER A 716 27.40 -8.26 0.34
C SER A 716 28.05 -6.90 0.71
N PRO A 717 27.28 -5.86 1.08
CA PRO A 717 27.85 -4.61 1.53
C PRO A 717 28.25 -4.70 3.01
N LEU A 718 29.39 -4.09 3.37
CA LEU A 718 29.64 -3.73 4.76
C LEU A 718 28.59 -2.70 5.19
N CYS A 719 27.73 -3.11 6.13
CA CYS A 719 26.64 -2.31 6.66
C CYS A 719 26.80 -2.06 8.17
N LEU A 720 26.39 -0.85 8.57
CA LEU A 720 26.45 -0.34 9.93
C LEU A 720 25.04 -0.13 10.49
N GLY A 721 24.67 -0.90 11.52
CA GLY A 721 23.46 -0.67 12.28
C GLY A 721 23.59 0.57 13.15
N VAL A 722 22.55 1.39 13.21
CA VAL A 722 22.48 2.60 14.04
C VAL A 722 21.15 2.60 14.78
N HIS A 723 21.19 2.42 16.09
CA HIS A 723 20.00 2.38 16.93
C HIS A 723 19.93 3.61 17.87
N ILE A 724 18.97 4.50 17.63
CA ILE A 724 18.85 5.81 18.30
C ILE A 724 17.60 5.89 19.18
N ARG A 725 17.76 5.56 20.47
CA ARG A 725 16.76 5.86 21.51
C ARG A 725 16.91 7.28 22.05
N SER A 726 15.82 8.06 22.04
CA SER A 726 15.82 9.50 22.28
C SER A 726 14.62 10.06 23.05
N ILE A 727 13.48 9.35 23.19
CA ILE A 727 12.26 9.88 23.81
C ILE A 727 12.25 9.77 25.35
N ASP A 728 12.34 8.57 25.91
CA ASP A 728 12.03 8.29 27.33
C ASP A 728 13.25 8.12 28.24
N LYS A 729 14.43 7.99 27.63
CA LYS A 729 15.66 7.50 28.27
C LYS A 729 16.15 8.38 29.44
N GLN A 730 16.28 7.76 30.61
CA GLN A 730 16.73 8.33 31.89
C GLN A 730 17.54 7.28 32.68
N GLY A 731 18.55 7.72 33.43
CA GLY A 731 19.44 6.84 34.22
C GLY A 731 20.85 7.42 34.41
N LYS A 732 21.68 6.75 35.23
CA LYS A 732 23.12 7.04 35.34
C LYS A 732 23.88 6.46 34.14
N PHE A 733 23.52 5.25 33.73
CA PHE A 733 24.07 4.52 32.58
C PHE A 733 23.16 4.56 31.34
N ARG A 734 21.92 5.06 31.48
CA ARG A 734 20.95 5.26 30.38
C ARG A 734 20.68 6.76 30.16
N ARG A 735 21.52 7.43 29.36
CA ARG A 735 21.44 8.87 29.05
C ARG A 735 20.96 9.13 27.62
N LYS A 736 20.60 10.38 27.31
CA LYS A 736 20.31 10.80 25.93
C LYS A 736 21.60 11.22 25.22
N ILE A 737 21.99 10.46 24.20
CA ILE A 737 23.09 10.77 23.29
C ILE A 737 22.61 11.80 22.25
N SER A 738 23.48 12.71 21.80
CA SER A 738 23.11 13.70 20.78
C SER A 738 23.22 13.12 19.36
N LEU A 739 22.40 13.61 18.42
CA LEU A 739 22.35 13.07 17.05
C LEU A 739 23.67 13.30 16.29
N GLU A 740 24.37 14.38 16.62
CA GLU A 740 25.70 14.72 16.11
C GLU A 740 26.74 13.63 16.47
N LYS A 741 26.59 12.95 17.62
CA LYS A 741 27.52 11.90 18.04
C LYS A 741 27.31 10.58 17.29
N TYR A 742 26.08 10.28 16.85
CA TYR A 742 25.86 9.17 15.90
C TYR A 742 26.40 9.54 14.50
N LEU A 743 26.17 10.79 14.06
CA LEU A 743 26.65 11.28 12.77
C LEU A 743 28.18 11.27 12.65
N GLU A 744 28.91 11.52 13.74
CA GLU A 744 30.38 11.39 13.82
C GLU A 744 30.88 9.99 13.38
N TYR A 745 30.25 8.92 13.88
CA TYR A 745 30.63 7.55 13.52
C TYR A 745 30.08 7.14 12.14
N ILE A 746 28.89 7.61 11.74
CA ILE A 746 28.35 7.38 10.38
C ILE A 746 29.30 7.97 9.33
N ARG A 747 29.82 9.18 9.55
CA ARG A 747 30.85 9.78 8.69
C ARG A 747 32.12 8.94 8.68
N ALA A 748 32.68 8.59 9.84
CA ALA A 748 33.92 7.82 9.91
C ALA A 748 33.82 6.42 9.26
N PHE A 749 32.62 5.82 9.26
CA PHE A 749 32.30 4.59 8.53
C PHE A 749 32.23 4.80 7.02
N ALA A 750 31.55 5.86 6.55
CA ALA A 750 31.48 6.20 5.12
C ALA A 750 32.84 6.64 4.55
N GLU A 751 33.62 7.41 5.31
CA GLU A 751 34.99 7.84 5.00
C GLU A 751 35.95 6.65 4.85
N ALA A 752 35.68 5.54 5.54
CA ALA A 752 36.45 4.29 5.40
C ALA A 752 36.03 3.42 4.20
N GLY A 753 35.00 3.81 3.45
CA GLY A 753 34.43 3.01 2.36
C GLY A 753 33.24 2.11 2.76
N GLY A 754 32.67 2.30 3.95
CA GLY A 754 31.44 1.62 4.37
C GLY A 754 30.26 1.92 3.45
N HIS A 755 29.50 0.89 3.07
CA HIS A 755 28.52 0.94 1.97
C HIS A 755 27.08 1.26 2.40
N CYS A 756 26.69 0.84 3.61
CA CYS A 756 25.29 0.80 4.04
C CYS A 756 25.14 1.25 5.51
N VAL A 757 24.08 1.98 5.84
CA VAL A 757 23.69 2.29 7.22
C VAL A 757 22.22 1.94 7.43
N TYR A 758 21.93 1.06 8.40
CA TYR A 758 20.57 0.74 8.81
C TYR A 758 20.16 1.54 10.05
N LEU A 759 19.17 2.44 9.91
CA LEU A 759 18.73 3.35 10.96
C LEU A 759 17.41 2.90 11.62
N ALA A 760 17.53 2.39 12.85
CA ALA A 760 16.42 2.11 13.76
C ALA A 760 16.24 3.26 14.77
N THR A 761 15.05 3.86 14.85
CA THR A 761 14.76 4.91 15.85
C THR A 761 13.26 5.12 16.03
N GLU A 762 12.81 5.32 17.26
CA GLU A 762 11.42 5.69 17.55
C GLU A 762 11.07 7.15 17.19
N SER A 763 12.03 7.94 16.68
CA SER A 763 11.91 9.38 16.45
C SER A 763 11.96 9.76 14.97
N ARG A 764 10.83 10.23 14.42
CA ARG A 764 10.73 10.80 13.06
C ARG A 764 11.63 12.04 12.92
N THR A 765 11.83 12.79 14.00
CA THR A 765 12.74 13.94 14.00
C THR A 765 14.21 13.52 13.91
N ALA A 766 14.61 12.38 14.50
CA ALA A 766 15.97 11.84 14.36
C ALA A 766 16.22 11.35 12.92
N LEU A 767 15.28 10.60 12.35
CA LEU A 767 15.30 10.15 10.95
C LEU A 767 15.44 11.34 9.98
N ASN A 768 14.54 12.32 10.08
CA ASN A 768 14.55 13.48 9.17
C ASN A 768 15.77 14.40 9.38
N PHE A 769 16.37 14.43 10.58
CA PHE A 769 17.62 15.13 10.81
C PHE A 769 18.79 14.44 10.10
N LEU A 770 18.96 13.13 10.30
CA LEU A 770 20.09 12.38 9.73
C LEU A 770 20.02 12.32 8.22
N HIS A 771 18.85 12.01 7.64
CA HIS A 771 18.62 12.04 6.19
C HIS A 771 19.09 13.38 5.61
N LYS A 772 18.60 14.48 6.19
CA LYS A 772 18.96 15.83 5.76
C LYS A 772 20.46 16.15 5.92
N GLN A 773 21.13 15.72 7.00
CA GLN A 773 22.57 16.00 7.13
C GLN A 773 23.38 15.23 6.07
N LEU A 774 23.07 13.94 5.87
CA LEU A 774 23.79 13.07 4.93
C LEU A 774 23.60 13.51 3.47
N GLU A 775 22.40 14.00 3.11
CA GLU A 775 22.13 14.62 1.80
C GLU A 775 22.94 15.92 1.59
N ASN A 776 22.91 16.85 2.54
CA ASN A 776 23.58 18.16 2.39
C ASN A 776 25.11 18.05 2.37
N GLU A 777 25.66 16.96 2.89
CA GLU A 777 27.09 16.67 2.94
C GLU A 777 27.55 15.76 1.80
N ASN A 778 26.65 15.40 0.87
CA ASN A 778 26.89 14.46 -0.24
C ASN A 778 27.32 13.04 0.19
N VAL A 779 27.22 12.69 1.47
CA VAL A 779 27.60 11.36 2.01
C VAL A 779 26.73 10.25 1.41
N THR A 780 25.46 10.56 1.09
CA THR A 780 24.55 9.64 0.39
C THR A 780 24.96 9.30 -1.04
N ALA A 781 25.97 9.96 -1.62
CA ALA A 781 26.48 9.61 -2.96
C ALA A 781 27.31 8.29 -2.96
N SER A 782 27.78 7.86 -1.79
CA SER A 782 28.54 6.61 -1.61
C SER A 782 27.96 5.67 -0.53
N LEU A 783 26.99 6.14 0.26
CA LEU A 783 26.40 5.42 1.39
C LEU A 783 24.88 5.28 1.24
N GLU A 784 24.39 4.04 1.28
CA GLU A 784 22.96 3.74 1.27
C GLU A 784 22.34 3.85 2.68
N LEU A 785 21.35 4.72 2.86
CA LEU A 785 20.65 4.91 4.13
C LEU A 785 19.34 4.08 4.16
N LEU A 786 19.39 2.95 4.84
CA LEU A 786 18.25 2.06 5.02
C LEU A 786 17.44 2.41 6.28
N HIS A 787 16.13 2.18 6.18
CA HIS A 787 15.20 2.04 7.30
C HIS A 787 13.96 1.29 6.81
N GLN A 788 13.03 0.90 7.69
CA GLN A 788 11.75 0.27 7.32
C GLN A 788 10.76 1.17 6.52
N GLY A 789 11.25 2.19 5.81
CA GLY A 789 10.44 3.21 5.13
C GLY A 789 9.81 4.23 6.10
N TYR A 790 8.95 5.09 5.56
CA TYR A 790 8.27 6.14 6.32
C TYR A 790 6.97 5.67 6.99
N GLN A 791 6.43 4.49 6.64
CA GLN A 791 5.16 3.99 7.19
C GLN A 791 5.28 3.29 8.56
N VAL A 792 6.42 3.42 9.23
CA VAL A 792 6.63 2.89 10.59
C VAL A 792 6.30 3.95 11.65
N VAL A 793 5.73 3.51 12.77
CA VAL A 793 5.21 4.39 13.83
C VAL A 793 6.38 5.06 14.56
N ARG A 794 6.53 6.37 14.35
CA ARG A 794 7.61 7.17 14.95
C ARG A 794 7.07 8.49 15.49
N SER A 795 7.55 8.89 16.67
CA SER A 795 7.16 10.12 17.35
C SER A 795 7.74 11.36 16.68
N LEU A 796 7.01 12.47 16.74
CA LEU A 796 7.41 13.77 16.21
C LEU A 796 7.71 14.76 17.32
N LYS A 797 8.94 15.28 17.34
CA LYS A 797 9.35 16.32 18.28
C LYS A 797 8.89 17.69 17.79
N GLY A 798 7.85 18.24 18.42
CA GLY A 798 7.32 19.56 18.05
C GLY A 798 6.13 20.08 18.86
N ARG A 799 5.36 19.19 19.51
CA ARG A 799 4.21 19.55 20.34
C ARG A 799 4.49 19.27 21.82
N SER A 800 3.70 19.87 22.72
CA SER A 800 4.06 20.07 24.13
C SER A 800 4.11 18.83 25.04
N ARG A 801 3.93 17.63 24.49
CA ARG A 801 4.18 16.33 25.14
C ARG A 801 4.77 15.38 24.11
N GLU A 802 5.91 14.77 24.42
CA GLU A 802 6.52 13.70 23.59
C GLU A 802 5.77 12.39 23.91
N TRP A 803 5.11 11.79 22.91
CA TRP A 803 4.39 10.51 23.07
C TRP A 803 5.25 9.35 22.55
N LEU A 804 5.13 8.18 23.16
CA LEU A 804 5.78 6.94 22.73
C LEU A 804 5.03 6.31 21.53
N PRO A 805 5.68 5.48 20.69
CA PRO A 805 5.05 4.85 19.52
C PRO A 805 3.71 4.16 19.81
N HIS A 806 3.60 3.42 20.91
CA HIS A 806 2.38 2.71 21.35
C HIS A 806 1.22 3.65 21.79
N PHE A 807 1.37 4.97 21.66
CA PHE A 807 0.29 5.95 21.83
C PHE A 807 -0.25 6.48 20.49
N TYR A 808 0.32 6.06 19.36
CA TYR A 808 -0.09 6.48 18.01
C TYR A 808 -0.73 5.36 17.18
N ALA A 809 -0.54 4.10 17.59
CA ALA A 809 -1.06 2.91 16.92
C ALA A 809 -1.16 1.74 17.93
N SER A 810 -1.68 0.59 17.48
CA SER A 810 -1.78 -0.63 18.27
C SER A 810 -0.41 -1.10 18.80
N HIS A 811 -0.39 -1.70 20.00
CA HIS A 811 0.81 -2.30 20.57
C HIS A 811 1.35 -3.41 19.66
N HIS A 812 0.46 -4.22 19.05
CA HIS A 812 0.84 -5.30 18.16
C HIS A 812 1.69 -4.81 16.98
N ARG A 813 1.24 -3.76 16.28
CA ARG A 813 2.01 -3.12 15.20
C ARG A 813 3.38 -2.64 15.70
N VAL A 814 3.41 -1.89 16.79
CA VAL A 814 4.64 -1.26 17.31
C VAL A 814 5.65 -2.33 17.76
N ASN A 815 5.19 -3.45 18.30
CA ASN A 815 6.02 -4.59 18.66
C ASN A 815 6.54 -5.31 17.41
N ALA A 816 5.71 -5.56 16.41
CA ALA A 816 6.12 -6.14 15.12
C ALA A 816 7.18 -5.27 14.42
N GLU A 817 6.94 -3.95 14.33
CA GLU A 817 7.90 -2.96 13.84
C GLU A 817 9.22 -3.01 14.64
N THR A 818 9.17 -3.20 15.95
CA THR A 818 10.36 -3.30 16.81
C THR A 818 11.13 -4.61 16.59
N VAL A 819 10.48 -5.76 16.39
CA VAL A 819 11.16 -7.04 16.09
C VAL A 819 11.88 -6.98 14.75
N VAL A 820 11.28 -6.31 13.74
CA VAL A 820 11.96 -6.06 12.45
C VAL A 820 13.19 -5.17 12.63
N ASP A 821 13.12 -4.10 13.45
CA ASP A 821 14.30 -3.26 13.75
C ASP A 821 15.41 -4.09 14.43
N ILE A 822 15.09 -4.98 15.37
CA ILE A 822 16.04 -5.90 16.03
C ILE A 822 16.76 -6.79 15.01
N MET A 823 15.99 -7.50 14.17
CA MET A 823 16.52 -8.45 13.19
C MET A 823 17.32 -7.75 12.08
N ALA A 824 16.93 -6.53 11.69
CA ALA A 824 17.64 -5.74 10.69
C ALA A 824 18.98 -5.20 11.23
N LEU A 825 19.02 -4.71 12.48
CA LEU A 825 20.27 -4.30 13.15
C LEU A 825 21.26 -5.47 13.28
N ALA A 826 20.75 -6.69 13.49
CA ALA A 826 21.58 -7.89 13.62
C ALA A 826 22.25 -8.36 12.31
N ARG A 827 21.74 -7.95 11.14
CA ARG A 827 22.32 -8.27 9.83
C ARG A 827 23.54 -7.42 9.46
N CYS A 828 23.76 -6.32 10.18
CA CYS A 828 24.93 -5.47 10.02
C CYS A 828 26.20 -6.15 10.58
N GLN A 829 27.38 -5.69 10.17
CA GLN A 829 28.66 -6.15 10.74
C GLN A 829 29.05 -5.33 11.99
N TYR A 830 28.64 -4.06 12.01
CA TYR A 830 28.83 -3.12 13.12
C TYR A 830 27.49 -2.62 13.64
N LEU A 831 27.41 -2.26 14.92
CA LEU A 831 26.24 -1.62 15.53
C LEU A 831 26.65 -0.46 16.43
N ILE A 832 26.22 0.77 16.10
CA ILE A 832 26.31 1.92 17.02
C ILE A 832 25.00 2.07 17.76
N HIS A 833 25.06 2.14 19.08
CA HIS A 833 23.88 2.26 19.93
C HIS A 833 24.18 2.99 21.24
N GLY A 834 23.14 3.34 21.98
CA GLY A 834 23.21 3.39 23.44
C GLY A 834 22.48 2.19 24.05
N ALA A 835 22.55 2.04 25.37
CA ALA A 835 21.74 1.08 26.12
C ALA A 835 20.25 1.21 25.76
N SER A 836 19.71 0.15 25.18
CA SER A 836 18.29 -0.03 24.82
C SER A 836 18.05 -1.48 24.43
N THR A 837 17.01 -2.09 24.97
CA THR A 837 16.60 -3.49 24.79
C THR A 837 16.65 -3.98 23.33
N VAL A 838 16.26 -3.12 22.37
CA VAL A 838 16.36 -3.34 20.92
C VAL A 838 17.79 -3.70 20.46
N SER A 839 18.76 -2.87 20.82
CA SER A 839 20.18 -3.12 20.49
C SER A 839 20.77 -4.31 21.25
N GLU A 840 20.29 -4.61 22.47
CA GLU A 840 20.69 -5.82 23.20
C GLU A 840 20.21 -7.09 22.48
N ALA A 841 18.94 -7.11 22.06
CA ALA A 841 18.38 -8.23 21.32
C ALA A 841 19.13 -8.47 19.99
N ALA A 842 19.52 -7.40 19.28
CA ALA A 842 20.32 -7.50 18.05
C ALA A 842 21.72 -8.11 18.30
N ILE A 843 22.37 -7.76 19.41
CA ILE A 843 23.68 -8.31 19.84
C ILE A 843 23.57 -9.81 20.19
N TYR A 844 22.45 -10.27 20.72
CA TYR A 844 22.22 -11.71 20.94
C TYR A 844 21.84 -12.45 19.66
N TRP A 845 21.14 -11.78 18.74
CA TRP A 845 20.77 -12.35 17.45
C TRP A 845 21.99 -12.63 16.57
N ASN A 846 23.01 -11.76 16.63
CA ASN A 846 24.30 -11.95 15.98
C ASN A 846 25.44 -11.74 17.02
N PRO A 847 26.00 -12.81 17.64
CA PRO A 847 27.02 -12.68 18.67
C PRO A 847 28.36 -12.16 18.12
N ASN A 848 28.56 -12.21 16.79
CA ASN A 848 29.73 -11.69 16.09
C ASN A 848 29.58 -10.20 15.71
N LEU A 849 28.43 -9.57 16.05
CA LEU A 849 28.16 -8.15 15.80
C LEU A 849 29.13 -7.25 16.57
N THR A 850 29.89 -6.42 15.84
CA THR A 850 30.85 -5.48 16.43
C THR A 850 30.11 -4.26 16.96
N SER A 851 29.63 -4.38 18.20
CA SER A 851 28.76 -3.39 18.84
C SER A 851 29.54 -2.33 19.63
N ILE A 852 29.23 -1.06 19.36
CA ILE A 852 29.84 0.13 19.92
C ILE A 852 28.77 0.88 20.73
N SER A 853 28.87 0.80 22.06
CA SER A 853 28.08 1.59 22.99
C SER A 853 28.63 3.01 23.10
N LEU A 854 27.80 4.00 22.82
CA LEU A 854 28.13 5.42 22.97
C LEU A 854 27.94 5.96 24.40
N GLU A 855 27.71 5.08 25.39
CA GLU A 855 27.49 5.45 26.80
C GLU A 855 28.54 4.90 27.77
N ASP A 856 29.40 4.01 27.29
CA ASP A 856 30.45 3.41 28.09
C ASP A 856 31.42 4.51 28.53
N SER A 857 31.84 4.47 29.80
CA SER A 857 32.68 5.52 30.42
C SER A 857 34.05 5.71 29.73
N VAL A 858 34.48 4.69 29.00
CA VAL A 858 35.48 4.78 27.93
C VAL A 858 34.86 4.02 26.75
N PRO A 859 34.67 4.63 25.56
CA PRO A 859 34.18 3.91 24.38
C PRO A 859 35.11 2.75 24.05
N ALA A 860 34.56 1.56 23.80
CA ALA A 860 35.35 0.38 23.42
C ALA A 860 36.04 0.53 22.05
N LEU A 861 35.58 1.48 21.23
CA LEU A 861 36.16 1.86 19.94
C LEU A 861 35.78 3.32 19.63
N PHE A 862 36.74 4.18 19.33
CA PHE A 862 36.46 5.56 18.86
C PHE A 862 36.12 5.59 17.35
N ALA A 863 35.48 6.65 16.87
CA ALA A 863 35.09 6.77 15.46
C ALA A 863 36.26 6.60 14.48
N LYS A 864 37.45 7.12 14.81
CA LYS A 864 38.67 6.93 14.02
C LYS A 864 39.17 5.47 14.01
N GLU A 865 38.95 4.73 15.09
CA GLU A 865 39.33 3.32 15.20
C GLU A 865 38.33 2.43 14.46
N LEU A 866 37.03 2.78 14.47
CA LEU A 866 36.04 2.17 13.57
C LEU A 866 36.46 2.35 12.10
N SER A 867 36.85 3.57 11.70
CA SER A 867 37.34 3.85 10.35
C SER A 867 38.51 2.93 9.96
N LEU A 868 39.50 2.76 10.85
CA LEU A 868 40.61 1.84 10.63
C LEU A 868 40.17 0.37 10.52
N LEU A 869 39.28 -0.12 11.39
CA LEU A 869 38.79 -1.50 11.31
C LEU A 869 37.99 -1.78 10.03
N VAL A 870 37.23 -0.80 9.54
CA VAL A 870 36.46 -0.90 8.30
C VAL A 870 37.40 -0.89 7.09
N SER A 871 38.40 0.00 7.06
CA SER A 871 39.44 -0.02 6.03
C SER A 871 40.21 -1.35 6.01
N GLU A 872 40.62 -1.86 7.17
CA GLU A 872 41.29 -3.15 7.27
C GLU A 872 40.43 -4.33 6.77
N GLU A 873 39.13 -4.34 7.05
CA GLU A 873 38.24 -5.40 6.59
C GLU A 873 37.94 -5.28 5.09
N LEU A 874 37.85 -4.06 4.56
CA LEU A 874 37.82 -3.81 3.11
C LEU A 874 39.12 -4.28 2.44
N GLU A 875 40.31 -3.96 2.97
CA GLU A 875 41.59 -4.47 2.45
C GLU A 875 41.67 -6.02 2.52
N LYS A 876 41.08 -6.65 3.54
CA LYS A 876 40.96 -8.13 3.65
C LYS A 876 39.96 -8.70 2.66
N GLN A 877 38.93 -7.97 2.27
CA GLN A 877 37.95 -8.38 1.25
C GLN A 877 38.49 -8.14 -0.17
N GLU A 878 39.14 -7.00 -0.43
CA GLU A 878 39.84 -6.68 -1.68
C GLU A 878 41.01 -7.62 -1.93
N SER A 879 41.85 -7.95 -0.93
CA SER A 879 42.95 -8.92 -1.12
C SER A 879 42.45 -10.35 -1.36
N LYS A 880 41.35 -10.77 -0.72
CA LYS A 880 40.62 -12.02 -1.07
C LYS A 880 40.01 -11.94 -2.47
N ALA A 881 39.54 -10.77 -2.92
CA ALA A 881 39.06 -10.55 -4.28
C ALA A 881 40.20 -10.57 -5.30
N GLN A 882 41.37 -10.00 -5.00
CA GLN A 882 42.58 -10.07 -5.83
C GLN A 882 43.05 -11.52 -6.01
N GLN A 883 43.03 -12.34 -4.95
CA GLN A 883 43.30 -13.78 -5.06
C GLN A 883 42.18 -14.57 -5.77
N ARG A 884 40.99 -13.97 -5.91
CA ARG A 884 39.89 -14.47 -6.76
C ARG A 884 39.89 -13.88 -8.18
N ILE A 885 40.91 -13.13 -8.62
CA ILE A 885 41.01 -12.67 -10.02
C ILE A 885 41.38 -13.83 -10.94
N THR A 886 40.40 -14.68 -11.24
CA THR A 886 40.30 -15.40 -12.50
C THR A 886 38.81 -15.61 -12.80
N PHE A 887 38.25 -14.72 -13.62
CA PHE A 887 36.82 -14.60 -14.00
C PHE A 887 35.86 -14.12 -12.89
N THR A 888 35.38 -12.88 -13.02
CA THR A 888 34.11 -12.46 -12.39
C THR A 888 33.34 -11.50 -13.30
N TYR A 889 32.19 -12.02 -13.69
CA TYR A 889 30.91 -11.43 -14.11
C TYR A 889 30.65 -9.92 -13.89
N VAL A 890 29.85 -9.34 -14.79
CA VAL A 890 29.29 -7.97 -14.69
C VAL A 890 27.78 -8.07 -14.46
N THR A 891 27.28 -7.47 -13.36
CA THR A 891 25.88 -7.56 -12.91
C THR A 891 25.22 -6.20 -12.65
N GLU A 892 24.83 -5.52 -13.74
CA GLU A 892 23.62 -4.70 -13.78
C GLU A 892 22.71 -5.29 -14.87
N THR A 893 21.41 -5.55 -14.61
CA THR A 893 20.34 -5.55 -15.64
C THR A 893 18.92 -5.81 -15.09
N MET A 894 17.90 -5.38 -15.87
CA MET A 894 16.52 -5.88 -15.96
C MET A 894 15.83 -6.41 -14.68
N LYS A 895 15.00 -5.56 -14.05
CA LYS A 895 13.99 -5.93 -13.03
C LYS A 895 14.51 -6.89 -11.94
N ASN A 896 15.76 -6.73 -11.52
CA ASN A 896 16.45 -7.53 -10.51
C ASN A 896 16.66 -9.02 -10.85
N THR A 897 16.82 -9.38 -12.14
CA THR A 897 17.42 -10.68 -12.52
C THR A 897 18.94 -10.60 -12.46
N SER A 898 19.61 -11.44 -11.66
CA SER A 898 21.06 -11.61 -11.76
C SER A 898 21.40 -12.57 -12.90
N ILE A 899 22.38 -12.20 -13.75
CA ILE A 899 22.79 -12.99 -14.93
C ILE A 899 24.28 -13.29 -14.84
N VAL A 900 24.63 -14.58 -14.76
CA VAL A 900 26.00 -15.07 -14.77
C VAL A 900 26.51 -15.10 -16.22
N ARG A 901 26.96 -13.93 -16.73
CA ARG A 901 27.50 -13.72 -18.10
C ARG A 901 29.03 -13.90 -18.23
N THR A 902 29.49 -14.94 -18.92
CA THR A 902 30.92 -15.13 -19.18
C THR A 902 31.50 -14.07 -20.14
N PRO A 903 32.76 -13.60 -19.94
CA PRO A 903 33.41 -12.70 -20.89
C PRO A 903 33.80 -13.44 -22.18
N GLY A 904 33.07 -13.20 -23.27
CA GLY A 904 33.35 -13.80 -24.58
C GLY A 904 32.13 -13.97 -25.48
N VAL A 905 31.18 -13.02 -25.45
CA VAL A 905 29.88 -13.11 -26.10
C VAL A 905 30.00 -13.46 -27.59
N ARG A 906 29.42 -14.58 -28.00
CA ARG A 906 29.00 -14.81 -29.38
C ARG A 906 27.64 -14.13 -29.57
N ASN A 907 27.48 -13.34 -30.64
CA ASN A 907 26.20 -12.69 -30.94
C ASN A 907 25.27 -13.69 -31.64
N ASN A 908 24.76 -14.67 -30.90
CA ASN A 908 23.75 -15.60 -31.40
C ASN A 908 22.38 -14.88 -31.47
N SER A 909 21.48 -15.36 -32.33
CA SER A 909 20.15 -14.77 -32.58
C SER A 909 19.00 -15.64 -32.09
N ASN A 910 19.29 -16.72 -31.36
CA ASN A 910 18.30 -17.66 -30.83
C ASN A 910 18.71 -18.10 -29.41
N ALA A 911 17.75 -18.57 -28.62
CA ALA A 911 17.98 -19.05 -27.26
C ALA A 911 17.35 -20.43 -27.04
N ILE A 912 18.09 -21.34 -26.41
CA ILE A 912 17.54 -22.56 -25.81
C ILE A 912 17.35 -22.27 -24.32
N VAL A 913 16.18 -22.57 -23.78
CA VAL A 913 15.76 -22.15 -22.44
C VAL A 913 15.32 -23.35 -21.60
N TYR A 914 15.95 -23.49 -20.45
CA TYR A 914 15.54 -24.36 -19.36
C TYR A 914 15.01 -23.51 -18.20
N LEU A 915 13.99 -24.00 -17.50
CA LEU A 915 13.62 -23.52 -16.18
C LEU A 915 13.76 -24.71 -15.23
N ALA A 916 14.64 -24.61 -14.25
CA ALA A 916 15.02 -25.73 -13.40
C ALA A 916 14.96 -25.40 -11.91
N GLN A 917 14.78 -26.45 -11.12
CA GLN A 917 15.05 -26.49 -9.69
C GLN A 917 15.94 -27.71 -9.43
N LYS A 918 16.77 -27.74 -8.38
CA LYS A 918 17.49 -28.94 -7.94
C LYS A 918 16.54 -29.96 -7.31
N THR A 919 15.53 -29.46 -6.60
CA THR A 919 14.48 -30.23 -5.94
C THR A 919 13.11 -29.68 -6.35
N HIS A 920 12.41 -30.43 -7.21
CA HIS A 920 11.18 -29.94 -7.85
C HIS A 920 10.03 -29.68 -6.84
N SER A 921 9.57 -28.42 -6.77
CA SER A 921 8.64 -27.91 -5.75
C SER A 921 7.20 -28.48 -5.76
N SER A 922 6.83 -29.34 -6.72
CA SER A 922 5.58 -30.15 -6.68
C SER A 922 5.83 -31.66 -6.82
N TYR A 923 7.08 -32.11 -6.91
CA TYR A 923 7.46 -33.53 -7.02
C TYR A 923 8.56 -33.83 -5.98
N GLU A 924 8.22 -33.70 -4.71
CA GLU A 924 9.12 -33.81 -3.54
C GLU A 924 10.18 -34.92 -3.71
N GLY A 925 11.46 -34.56 -3.64
CA GLY A 925 12.58 -35.51 -3.76
C GLY A 925 12.90 -36.01 -5.19
N ARG A 926 12.42 -35.34 -6.25
CA ARG A 926 12.88 -35.60 -7.63
C ARG A 926 14.32 -35.09 -7.74
N ASP A 927 15.28 -35.95 -8.11
CA ASP A 927 16.63 -35.50 -8.47
C ASP A 927 16.57 -34.76 -9.82
N SER A 928 16.29 -33.47 -9.71
CA SER A 928 15.95 -32.60 -10.83
C SER A 928 17.22 -31.98 -11.42
N PHE A 929 18.30 -31.91 -10.63
CA PHE A 929 19.64 -31.54 -11.09
C PHE A 929 20.27 -32.63 -11.97
N SER A 930 20.21 -33.91 -11.58
CA SER A 930 20.71 -35.00 -12.44
C SER A 930 19.88 -35.16 -13.71
N ASN A 931 18.57 -34.91 -13.66
CA ASN A 931 17.73 -34.82 -14.85
C ASN A 931 18.19 -33.70 -15.79
N LEU A 932 18.34 -32.46 -15.27
CA LEU A 932 18.82 -31.33 -16.07
C LEU A 932 20.17 -31.64 -16.73
N LEU A 933 21.13 -32.15 -15.95
CA LEU A 933 22.47 -32.47 -16.46
C LEU A 933 22.40 -33.54 -17.57
N LYS A 934 21.57 -34.59 -17.41
CA LYS A 934 21.33 -35.61 -18.44
C LYS A 934 20.63 -35.02 -19.68
N SER A 935 19.65 -34.12 -19.50
CA SER A 935 18.98 -33.42 -20.60
C SER A 935 19.98 -32.59 -21.40
N MET A 936 20.80 -31.78 -20.73
CA MET A 936 21.81 -30.93 -21.37
C MET A 936 22.94 -31.76 -22.03
N GLN A 937 23.34 -32.89 -21.45
CA GLN A 937 24.28 -33.84 -22.08
C GLN A 937 23.72 -34.42 -23.39
N LEU A 938 22.43 -34.78 -23.40
CA LEU A 938 21.75 -35.30 -24.58
C LEU A 938 21.53 -34.22 -25.64
N LEU A 939 21.05 -33.03 -25.26
CA LEU A 939 20.97 -31.84 -26.12
C LEU A 939 22.34 -31.51 -26.74
N LYS A 940 23.40 -31.58 -25.96
CA LYS A 940 24.77 -31.35 -26.45
C LYS A 940 25.14 -32.37 -27.53
N LYS A 941 25.10 -33.67 -27.18
CA LYS A 941 25.47 -34.79 -28.06
C LYS A 941 24.67 -34.78 -29.37
N ASN A 942 23.37 -34.49 -29.29
CA ASN A 942 22.42 -34.68 -30.38
C ASN A 942 22.02 -33.39 -31.12
N TYR A 943 22.44 -32.21 -30.65
CA TYR A 943 22.25 -30.93 -31.35
C TYR A 943 23.51 -30.06 -31.31
N LEU A 944 23.93 -29.57 -30.14
CA LEU A 944 24.96 -28.50 -30.04
C LEU A 944 26.33 -28.91 -30.58
N ASP A 945 26.74 -30.17 -30.45
CA ASP A 945 28.02 -30.68 -31.00
C ASP A 945 28.04 -30.72 -32.54
N THR A 946 26.87 -30.59 -33.17
CA THR A 946 26.71 -30.50 -34.64
C THR A 946 26.28 -29.10 -35.12
N HIS A 947 25.76 -28.27 -34.21
CA HIS A 947 25.16 -26.96 -34.47
C HIS A 947 25.70 -25.91 -33.48
N ASP A 948 27.03 -25.82 -33.36
CA ASP A 948 27.71 -24.86 -32.47
C ASP A 948 27.51 -23.41 -32.94
N GLY A 949 27.26 -22.49 -32.01
CA GLY A 949 27.07 -21.07 -32.31
C GLY A 949 25.72 -20.71 -32.94
N THR A 950 24.69 -21.55 -32.77
CA THR A 950 23.34 -21.35 -33.34
C THR A 950 22.35 -20.73 -32.35
N ALA A 951 22.56 -20.99 -31.05
CA ALA A 951 21.80 -20.41 -29.94
C ALA A 951 22.63 -20.34 -28.65
N ASP A 952 22.28 -19.40 -27.78
CA ASP A 952 22.73 -19.36 -26.39
C ASP A 952 21.85 -20.26 -25.50
N VAL A 953 22.41 -20.81 -24.41
CA VAL A 953 21.72 -21.73 -23.51
C VAL A 953 21.47 -21.05 -22.17
N PHE A 954 20.21 -20.78 -21.86
CA PHE A 954 19.78 -20.19 -20.60
C PHE A 954 19.23 -21.25 -19.65
N VAL A 955 19.75 -21.29 -18.42
CA VAL A 955 19.15 -22.00 -17.29
C VAL A 955 18.59 -20.95 -16.33
N PHE A 956 17.27 -20.80 -16.36
CA PHE A 956 16.52 -20.01 -15.37
C PHE A 956 16.28 -20.86 -14.12
N HIS A 957 16.41 -20.25 -12.94
CA HIS A 957 16.15 -20.96 -11.67
C HIS A 957 15.56 -20.03 -10.60
N SER A 958 15.26 -20.58 -9.42
CA SER A 958 14.73 -19.86 -8.27
C SER A 958 15.65 -20.00 -7.06
N GLY A 959 16.85 -19.40 -7.15
CA GLY A 959 17.76 -19.17 -6.02
C GLY A 959 18.49 -20.40 -5.47
N ASP A 960 18.24 -21.58 -6.03
CA ASP A 960 18.76 -22.87 -5.57
C ASP A 960 20.01 -23.36 -6.32
N PHE A 961 20.28 -22.83 -7.52
CA PHE A 961 21.55 -22.98 -8.23
C PHE A 961 22.55 -21.88 -7.81
N THR A 962 23.83 -22.23 -7.84
CA THR A 962 24.96 -21.37 -7.46
C THR A 962 26.02 -21.34 -8.55
N GLU A 963 27.02 -20.46 -8.40
CA GLU A 963 28.21 -20.46 -9.26
C GLU A 963 28.95 -21.82 -9.27
N MET A 964 28.90 -22.60 -8.18
CA MET A 964 29.48 -23.95 -8.16
C MET A 964 28.73 -24.91 -9.09
N ASP A 965 27.40 -24.80 -9.14
CA ASP A 965 26.57 -25.61 -10.05
C ASP A 965 26.74 -25.18 -11.50
N TRP A 966 26.88 -23.87 -11.76
CA TRP A 966 27.26 -23.36 -13.07
C TRP A 966 28.60 -23.94 -13.52
N ASN A 967 29.62 -23.93 -12.66
CA ASN A 967 30.93 -24.52 -12.97
C ASN A 967 30.82 -26.05 -13.23
N LEU A 968 30.03 -26.78 -12.44
CA LEU A 968 29.81 -28.22 -12.66
C LEU A 968 29.14 -28.51 -14.02
N MET A 969 28.08 -27.78 -14.38
CA MET A 969 27.46 -27.89 -15.71
C MET A 969 28.42 -27.44 -16.82
N GLN A 970 29.18 -26.37 -16.58
CA GLN A 970 30.13 -25.80 -17.51
C GLN A 970 31.28 -26.76 -17.84
N ASP A 971 31.87 -27.45 -16.86
CA ASP A 971 32.95 -28.40 -17.11
C ASP A 971 32.44 -29.76 -17.60
N ALA A 972 31.23 -30.20 -17.19
CA ALA A 972 30.61 -31.42 -17.72
C ALA A 972 30.16 -31.32 -19.19
N LEU A 973 29.88 -30.10 -19.69
CA LEU A 973 29.32 -29.86 -21.04
C LEU A 973 30.25 -29.04 -21.96
N ASN A 974 31.23 -28.34 -21.41
CA ASN A 974 32.17 -27.44 -22.11
C ASN A 974 31.51 -26.33 -22.96
N LEU A 975 30.33 -25.84 -22.56
CA LEU A 975 29.56 -24.76 -23.24
C LEU A 975 30.11 -23.33 -22.99
N LYS A 976 31.45 -23.16 -23.04
CA LYS A 976 32.14 -21.94 -22.59
C LYS A 976 31.78 -20.75 -23.50
N GLY A 977 31.23 -19.69 -22.90
CA GLY A 977 30.73 -18.50 -23.63
C GLY A 977 29.31 -18.64 -24.18
N VAL A 978 28.58 -19.71 -23.87
CA VAL A 978 27.23 -20.03 -24.39
C VAL A 978 26.22 -20.33 -23.27
N LEU A 979 26.67 -20.80 -22.09
CA LEU A 979 25.81 -21.12 -20.95
C LEU A 979 25.61 -19.91 -20.01
N HIS A 980 24.37 -19.46 -19.89
CA HIS A 980 23.91 -18.45 -18.94
C HIS A 980 23.12 -19.09 -17.80
N LEU A 981 23.48 -18.79 -16.55
CA LEU A 981 22.63 -19.04 -15.38
C LEU A 981 21.94 -17.73 -14.99
N VAL A 982 20.62 -17.78 -14.77
CA VAL A 982 19.79 -16.61 -14.43
C VAL A 982 18.92 -16.92 -13.22
N ASP A 983 19.14 -16.20 -12.12
CA ASP A 983 18.24 -16.29 -10.97
C ASP A 983 17.04 -15.36 -11.19
N LEU A 984 15.84 -15.95 -11.15
CA LEU A 984 14.59 -15.21 -11.25
C LEU A 984 14.01 -14.85 -9.87
N THR A 985 14.56 -15.34 -8.75
CA THR A 985 13.98 -15.24 -7.39
C THR A 985 13.57 -13.83 -6.97
N ASN A 986 14.46 -12.86 -7.16
CA ASN A 986 14.23 -11.47 -6.79
C ASN A 986 13.61 -10.64 -7.94
N SER A 987 13.33 -11.28 -9.08
CA SER A 987 12.77 -10.62 -10.24
C SER A 987 11.25 -10.56 -10.23
N SER A 988 10.69 -9.54 -10.89
CA SER A 988 9.23 -9.47 -11.07
C SER A 988 8.67 -10.68 -11.83
N TYR A 989 9.47 -11.28 -12.72
CA TYR A 989 9.10 -12.40 -13.58
C TYR A 989 8.91 -13.74 -12.84
N TRP A 990 9.27 -13.79 -11.55
CA TRP A 990 8.99 -14.93 -10.68
C TRP A 990 8.11 -14.55 -9.50
N SER A 991 7.45 -13.38 -9.57
CA SER A 991 6.49 -12.92 -8.57
C SER A 991 5.05 -13.32 -8.94
N ARG A 992 4.09 -13.04 -8.06
CA ARG A 992 2.67 -13.01 -8.47
C ARG A 992 2.38 -11.69 -9.19
N PRO A 993 1.67 -11.68 -10.32
CA PRO A 993 1.13 -10.46 -10.91
C PRO A 993 0.32 -9.65 -9.89
N ILE A 994 0.32 -8.32 -10.01
CA ILE A 994 -0.27 -7.40 -9.02
C ILE A 994 -1.76 -7.70 -8.78
N HIS A 995 -2.49 -8.10 -9.82
CA HIS A 995 -3.90 -8.49 -9.76
C HIS A 995 -4.17 -9.89 -9.15
N HIS A 996 -3.11 -10.63 -8.77
CA HIS A 996 -3.14 -11.93 -8.07
C HIS A 996 -2.32 -11.96 -6.78
N ILE A 997 -1.67 -10.86 -6.40
CA ILE A 997 -0.82 -10.83 -5.20
C ILE A 997 -1.61 -11.15 -3.92
N ASN A 998 -2.87 -10.69 -3.85
CA ASN A 998 -3.79 -10.87 -2.72
C ASN A 998 -4.61 -12.19 -2.76
N ASP A 999 -4.39 -13.09 -3.73
CA ASP A 999 -5.17 -14.34 -3.79
C ASP A 999 -4.76 -15.30 -2.65
N ASN A 1000 -5.71 -15.79 -1.85
CA ASN A 1000 -5.40 -16.87 -0.90
C ASN A 1000 -5.07 -18.16 -1.70
N PRO A 1001 -3.86 -18.74 -1.55
CA PRO A 1001 -3.52 -19.98 -2.26
C PRO A 1001 -4.36 -21.18 -1.80
N ALA A 1002 -4.98 -21.16 -0.62
CA ALA A 1002 -5.90 -22.21 -0.18
C ALA A 1002 -7.15 -22.33 -1.08
N ASP A 1003 -7.62 -21.21 -1.68
CA ASP A 1003 -8.74 -21.20 -2.63
C ASP A 1003 -8.35 -21.73 -4.03
N TRP A 1004 -7.06 -21.95 -4.29
CA TRP A 1004 -6.61 -22.36 -5.61
C TRP A 1004 -6.94 -23.83 -5.86
N PHE A 1005 -7.50 -24.10 -7.05
CA PHE A 1005 -7.80 -25.47 -7.45
C PHE A 1005 -6.57 -26.37 -7.33
N ALA A 1006 -6.71 -27.46 -6.57
CA ALA A 1006 -5.68 -28.44 -6.26
C ALA A 1006 -4.40 -27.82 -5.63
N TRP A 1007 -4.55 -26.90 -4.69
CA TRP A 1007 -3.53 -26.59 -3.69
C TRP A 1007 -3.51 -27.65 -2.57
N PRO A 1008 -2.36 -27.96 -1.94
CA PRO A 1008 -0.99 -27.58 -2.32
C PRO A 1008 -0.38 -28.45 -3.41
N LEU A 1009 -1.08 -29.51 -3.87
CA LEU A 1009 -0.62 -30.51 -4.85
C LEU A 1009 0.08 -29.91 -6.07
N PHE A 1010 -0.45 -28.81 -6.61
CA PHE A 1010 0.26 -27.96 -7.57
C PHE A 1010 0.69 -26.68 -6.85
N SER A 1011 2.01 -26.57 -6.59
CA SER A 1011 2.61 -25.52 -5.76
C SER A 1011 2.49 -24.13 -6.40
N GLU A 1012 2.87 -23.09 -5.65
CA GLU A 1012 2.96 -21.75 -6.21
C GLU A 1012 4.11 -21.64 -7.22
N GLY A 1013 5.22 -22.35 -7.00
CA GLY A 1013 6.32 -22.46 -7.97
C GLY A 1013 5.86 -23.04 -9.30
N TYR A 1014 5.01 -24.07 -9.27
CA TYR A 1014 4.41 -24.66 -10.47
C TYR A 1014 3.47 -23.68 -11.21
N ARG A 1015 2.73 -22.83 -10.47
CA ARG A 1015 1.86 -21.79 -11.08
C ARG A 1015 2.65 -20.58 -11.57
N ARG A 1016 3.79 -20.26 -10.95
CA ARG A 1016 4.79 -19.29 -11.43
C ARG A 1016 5.49 -19.82 -12.70
N MET A 1017 5.81 -21.11 -12.80
CA MET A 1017 6.29 -21.75 -14.05
C MET A 1017 5.29 -21.57 -15.20
N MET A 1018 4.01 -21.85 -14.94
CA MET A 1018 2.93 -21.63 -15.92
C MET A 1018 2.82 -20.16 -16.32
N HIS A 1019 2.96 -19.21 -15.37
CA HIS A 1019 2.95 -17.79 -15.69
C HIS A 1019 4.18 -17.37 -16.52
N TRP A 1020 5.37 -17.80 -16.12
CA TRP A 1020 6.65 -17.48 -16.75
C TRP A 1020 6.66 -17.86 -18.23
N PHE A 1021 6.36 -19.13 -18.55
CA PHE A 1021 6.39 -19.60 -19.92
C PHE A 1021 5.24 -19.04 -20.78
N ALA A 1022 4.06 -18.81 -20.20
CA ALA A 1022 2.93 -18.26 -20.95
C ALA A 1022 3.03 -16.75 -21.20
N ILE A 1023 3.56 -15.98 -20.25
CA ILE A 1023 3.41 -14.51 -20.18
C ILE A 1023 4.76 -13.79 -20.15
N ASP A 1024 5.63 -14.10 -19.18
CA ASP A 1024 6.80 -13.27 -18.88
C ASP A 1024 7.99 -13.46 -19.83
N ILE A 1025 8.22 -14.69 -20.32
CA ILE A 1025 9.42 -15.03 -21.08
C ILE A 1025 9.57 -14.16 -22.36
N TRP A 1026 8.45 -13.77 -22.96
CA TRP A 1026 8.43 -12.88 -24.12
C TRP A 1026 8.88 -11.45 -23.76
N ASP A 1027 8.45 -10.92 -22.61
CA ASP A 1027 8.87 -9.61 -22.12
C ASP A 1027 10.36 -9.62 -21.68
N TYR A 1028 10.82 -10.72 -21.08
CA TYR A 1028 12.24 -10.92 -20.73
C TYR A 1028 13.14 -10.84 -21.97
N PHE A 1029 12.91 -11.66 -23.00
CA PHE A 1029 13.76 -11.65 -24.20
C PHE A 1029 13.63 -10.35 -25.00
N SER A 1030 12.45 -9.71 -24.98
CA SER A 1030 12.25 -8.39 -25.59
C SER A 1030 13.10 -7.30 -24.92
N GLN A 1031 13.14 -7.26 -23.58
CA GLN A 1031 13.99 -6.32 -22.85
C GLN A 1031 15.47 -6.66 -23.00
N LEU A 1032 15.83 -7.94 -23.08
CA LEU A 1032 17.21 -8.39 -23.31
C LEU A 1032 17.73 -7.93 -24.68
N ASN A 1033 16.88 -7.96 -25.72
CA ASN A 1033 17.19 -7.37 -27.03
C ASN A 1033 17.38 -5.85 -26.95
N VAL A 1034 16.48 -5.13 -26.24
CA VAL A 1034 16.55 -3.66 -26.10
C VAL A 1034 17.77 -3.19 -25.30
N GLN A 1035 18.15 -3.90 -24.23
CA GLN A 1035 19.22 -3.46 -23.32
C GLN A 1035 20.60 -4.04 -23.66
N GLY A 1036 20.67 -5.28 -24.18
CA GLY A 1036 21.93 -5.97 -24.45
C GLY A 1036 22.52 -5.73 -25.84
N GLY A 1037 21.76 -5.14 -26.77
CA GLY A 1037 22.10 -5.14 -28.20
C GLY A 1037 21.98 -6.52 -28.87
N CYS A 1038 21.43 -7.51 -28.16
CA CYS A 1038 21.15 -8.84 -28.67
C CYS A 1038 19.96 -8.82 -29.65
N HIS A 1039 19.87 -9.82 -30.52
CA HIS A 1039 18.81 -9.94 -31.52
C HIS A 1039 18.18 -11.35 -31.48
N TYR A 1040 17.75 -11.78 -30.29
CA TYR A 1040 17.02 -13.03 -30.10
C TYR A 1040 15.69 -13.00 -30.85
N ARG A 1041 15.47 -13.98 -31.73
CA ARG A 1041 14.22 -14.16 -32.47
C ARG A 1041 13.51 -15.46 -32.10
N TYR A 1042 14.21 -16.60 -32.08
CA TYR A 1042 13.59 -17.87 -31.69
C TYR A 1042 13.98 -18.32 -30.28
N ILE A 1043 13.00 -18.83 -29.54
CA ILE A 1043 13.14 -19.39 -28.19
C ILE A 1043 12.75 -20.87 -28.23
N TRP A 1044 13.68 -21.76 -27.90
CA TRP A 1044 13.45 -23.21 -27.78
C TRP A 1044 13.40 -23.64 -26.31
N ARG A 1045 12.21 -23.94 -25.78
CA ARG A 1045 12.05 -24.48 -24.42
C ARG A 1045 12.39 -25.98 -24.36
N LEU A 1046 13.05 -26.35 -23.27
CA LEU A 1046 13.16 -27.73 -22.77
C LEU A 1046 12.94 -27.73 -21.24
N ASP A 1047 12.06 -28.60 -20.74
CA ASP A 1047 11.92 -28.87 -19.29
C ASP A 1047 13.09 -29.74 -18.78
N GLU A 1048 13.34 -29.83 -17.46
CA GLU A 1048 14.58 -30.43 -16.92
C GLU A 1048 14.70 -31.94 -17.20
N ASP A 1049 13.59 -32.63 -17.46
CA ASP A 1049 13.51 -34.04 -17.84
C ASP A 1049 13.26 -34.27 -19.35
N SER A 1050 13.53 -33.25 -20.18
CA SER A 1050 13.42 -33.32 -21.65
C SER A 1050 14.61 -34.03 -22.30
N PHE A 1051 14.48 -35.32 -22.59
CA PHE A 1051 15.58 -36.12 -23.16
C PHE A 1051 15.43 -36.28 -24.68
N ILE A 1052 16.29 -35.59 -25.44
CA ILE A 1052 16.45 -35.75 -26.89
C ILE A 1052 17.40 -36.93 -27.14
N HIS A 1053 16.90 -38.09 -27.54
CA HIS A 1053 17.70 -39.32 -27.59
C HIS A 1053 18.56 -39.47 -28.85
N SER A 1054 18.10 -38.93 -29.98
CA SER A 1054 18.71 -39.11 -31.30
C SER A 1054 19.22 -37.79 -31.91
N PRO A 1055 20.24 -37.83 -32.79
CA PRO A 1055 20.74 -36.64 -33.48
C PRO A 1055 19.66 -35.91 -34.29
N ILE A 1056 19.58 -34.59 -34.12
CA ILE A 1056 18.80 -33.67 -34.94
C ILE A 1056 19.74 -33.19 -36.05
N ARG A 1057 19.44 -33.54 -37.31
CA ARG A 1057 20.41 -33.46 -38.42
C ARG A 1057 20.38 -32.12 -39.19
N TYR A 1058 19.85 -31.06 -38.57
CA TYR A 1058 19.70 -29.72 -39.13
C TYR A 1058 19.57 -28.68 -38.02
N ASP A 1059 19.91 -27.41 -38.31
CA ASP A 1059 19.65 -26.29 -37.41
C ASP A 1059 18.13 -26.02 -37.34
N ILE A 1060 17.58 -26.13 -36.13
CA ILE A 1060 16.13 -26.02 -35.88
C ILE A 1060 15.64 -24.58 -36.08
N PHE A 1061 16.47 -23.58 -35.81
CA PHE A 1061 16.14 -22.17 -35.91
C PHE A 1061 16.19 -21.69 -37.37
N ASP A 1062 17.19 -22.11 -38.14
CA ASP A 1062 17.25 -21.88 -39.59
C ASP A 1062 16.11 -22.59 -40.33
N TYR A 1063 15.73 -23.80 -39.89
CA TYR A 1063 14.55 -24.49 -40.43
C TYR A 1063 13.24 -23.74 -40.10
N MET A 1064 13.03 -23.34 -38.84
CA MET A 1064 11.88 -22.52 -38.44
C MET A 1064 11.82 -21.19 -39.21
N SER A 1065 12.96 -20.50 -39.33
CA SER A 1065 13.10 -19.22 -40.03
C SER A 1065 12.83 -19.35 -41.53
N SER A 1066 13.46 -20.31 -42.20
CA SER A 1066 13.35 -20.51 -43.66
C SER A 1066 11.97 -21.01 -44.10
N GLN A 1067 11.29 -21.81 -43.27
CA GLN A 1067 9.91 -22.24 -43.52
C GLN A 1067 8.85 -21.25 -43.01
N GLN A 1068 9.27 -20.13 -42.41
CA GLN A 1068 8.40 -19.09 -41.84
C GLN A 1068 7.43 -19.62 -40.77
N PHE A 1069 7.88 -20.61 -39.99
CA PHE A 1069 7.14 -21.13 -38.84
C PHE A 1069 7.26 -20.16 -37.65
N VAL A 1070 6.13 -19.93 -36.98
CA VAL A 1070 6.07 -19.11 -35.75
C VAL A 1070 6.01 -19.97 -34.49
N TYR A 1071 5.64 -21.25 -34.62
CA TYR A 1071 5.61 -22.18 -33.51
C TYR A 1071 5.86 -23.63 -33.95
N GLY A 1072 6.81 -24.29 -33.31
CA GLY A 1072 7.14 -25.71 -33.44
C GLY A 1072 6.93 -26.43 -32.11
N PHE A 1073 6.42 -27.67 -32.13
CA PHE A 1073 6.18 -28.47 -30.93
C PHE A 1073 6.41 -29.97 -31.17
N ARG A 1074 6.43 -30.80 -30.12
CA ARG A 1074 6.66 -32.25 -30.26
C ARG A 1074 5.40 -33.11 -30.08
N MET A 1075 4.82 -33.12 -28.89
CA MET A 1075 3.63 -33.91 -28.55
C MET A 1075 2.41 -33.00 -28.30
N CYS A 1076 1.24 -33.59 -28.17
CA CYS A 1076 0.01 -32.95 -27.73
C CYS A 1076 -0.60 -33.69 -26.52
N ALA A 1077 -1.30 -32.95 -25.68
CA ALA A 1077 -1.99 -33.48 -24.50
C ALA A 1077 -3.35 -32.81 -24.31
N TYR A 1078 -4.27 -33.50 -23.64
CA TYR A 1078 -5.58 -32.98 -23.28
C TYR A 1078 -5.54 -32.45 -21.83
N GLU A 1079 -6.32 -31.41 -21.55
CA GLU A 1079 -6.35 -30.76 -20.24
C GLU A 1079 -7.74 -30.19 -19.88
N MET A 1080 -7.93 -29.84 -18.62
CA MET A 1080 -9.19 -29.49 -17.98
C MET A 1080 -9.98 -28.37 -18.68
N LYS A 1081 -11.32 -28.45 -18.56
CA LYS A 1081 -12.31 -27.55 -19.18
C LYS A 1081 -12.25 -26.06 -18.76
N VAL A 1082 -11.25 -25.64 -17.97
CA VAL A 1082 -11.03 -24.22 -17.59
C VAL A 1082 -10.78 -23.35 -18.83
N THR A 1083 -10.04 -23.87 -19.81
CA THR A 1083 -9.74 -23.24 -21.11
C THR A 1083 -11.00 -22.78 -21.85
N GLN A 1084 -12.07 -23.57 -21.78
CA GLN A 1084 -13.34 -23.31 -22.46
C GLN A 1084 -13.96 -21.97 -22.05
N ARG A 1085 -13.88 -21.65 -20.76
CA ARG A 1085 -14.34 -20.39 -20.19
C ARG A 1085 -13.48 -19.21 -20.65
N MET A 1086 -12.16 -19.41 -20.81
CA MET A 1086 -11.26 -18.34 -21.28
C MET A 1086 -11.56 -17.96 -22.72
N TRP A 1087 -11.67 -18.95 -23.59
CA TRP A 1087 -11.98 -18.73 -25.00
C TRP A 1087 -13.35 -18.05 -25.19
N THR A 1088 -14.35 -18.50 -24.43
CA THR A 1088 -15.70 -17.90 -24.41
C THR A 1088 -15.69 -16.45 -23.91
N MET A 1089 -14.86 -16.12 -22.91
CA MET A 1089 -14.76 -14.74 -22.42
C MET A 1089 -13.98 -13.83 -23.37
N TRP A 1090 -12.95 -14.33 -24.06
CA TRP A 1090 -12.21 -13.57 -25.08
C TRP A 1090 -13.13 -13.20 -26.26
N THR A 1091 -13.78 -14.20 -26.87
CA THR A 1091 -14.65 -14.03 -28.04
C THR A 1091 -15.88 -13.17 -27.74
N LYS A 1092 -16.51 -13.30 -26.56
CA LYS A 1092 -17.60 -12.40 -26.13
C LYS A 1092 -17.18 -10.94 -25.95
N ARG A 1093 -15.93 -10.69 -25.53
CA ARG A 1093 -15.38 -9.34 -25.34
C ARG A 1093 -14.83 -8.73 -26.65
N HIS A 1094 -14.53 -9.56 -27.65
CA HIS A 1094 -14.02 -9.15 -28.96
C HIS A 1094 -14.85 -9.78 -30.10
N PRO A 1095 -16.15 -9.43 -30.25
CA PRO A 1095 -17.04 -10.06 -31.23
C PRO A 1095 -16.63 -9.83 -32.71
N GLY A 1096 -15.77 -8.84 -32.98
CA GLY A 1096 -15.17 -8.64 -34.30
C GLY A 1096 -13.91 -9.48 -34.57
N PHE A 1097 -13.34 -10.12 -33.54
CA PHE A 1097 -12.16 -10.99 -33.70
C PHE A 1097 -12.58 -12.34 -34.31
N LYS A 1098 -11.85 -12.77 -35.34
CA LYS A 1098 -12.01 -14.08 -35.98
C LYS A 1098 -10.70 -14.86 -35.81
N PRO A 1099 -10.71 -16.03 -35.15
CA PRO A 1099 -9.50 -16.85 -35.03
C PRO A 1099 -9.14 -17.46 -36.39
N GLN A 1100 -7.86 -17.76 -36.59
CA GLN A 1100 -7.34 -18.40 -37.79
C GLN A 1100 -7.93 -19.80 -38.03
N ARG A 1101 -8.32 -20.51 -36.95
CA ARG A 1101 -9.17 -21.70 -37.01
C ARG A 1101 -10.11 -21.79 -35.80
N PRO A 1102 -11.20 -22.56 -35.83
CA PRO A 1102 -12.04 -22.79 -34.66
C PRO A 1102 -11.22 -23.41 -33.51
N ILE A 1103 -11.34 -22.83 -32.31
CA ILE A 1103 -10.79 -23.43 -31.09
C ILE A 1103 -11.85 -24.37 -30.54
N ASP A 1104 -11.67 -25.67 -30.80
CA ASP A 1104 -12.50 -26.71 -30.21
C ASP A 1104 -12.08 -26.97 -28.75
N LEU A 1105 -13.06 -27.36 -27.95
CA LEU A 1105 -13.03 -27.38 -26.50
C LEU A 1105 -12.69 -28.77 -25.94
N GLU A 1106 -12.53 -29.74 -26.83
CA GLU A 1106 -12.06 -31.11 -26.59
C GLU A 1106 -10.82 -31.44 -27.47
N MET A 1107 -10.14 -30.42 -28.03
CA MET A 1107 -8.97 -30.62 -28.89
C MET A 1107 -7.68 -30.92 -28.11
N CYS A 1108 -6.73 -31.60 -28.76
CA CYS A 1108 -5.39 -31.82 -28.21
C CYS A 1108 -4.60 -30.49 -28.19
N GLY A 1109 -4.14 -30.09 -27.01
CA GLY A 1109 -3.30 -28.91 -26.81
C GLY A 1109 -1.83 -29.20 -27.10
N ILE A 1110 -1.09 -28.17 -27.51
CA ILE A 1110 0.36 -28.17 -27.72
C ILE A 1110 1.05 -28.56 -26.40
N TYR A 1111 1.60 -29.77 -26.29
CA TYR A 1111 2.33 -30.19 -25.09
C TYR A 1111 3.71 -29.55 -25.10
N ASN A 1112 3.86 -28.48 -24.32
CA ASN A 1112 4.84 -27.43 -24.54
C ASN A 1112 6.10 -27.54 -23.65
N ASN A 1113 6.36 -28.71 -23.05
CA ASN A 1113 7.68 -29.06 -22.47
C ASN A 1113 8.82 -28.93 -23.50
N LEU A 1114 8.52 -29.18 -24.77
CA LEU A 1114 9.32 -28.79 -25.92
C LEU A 1114 8.50 -27.88 -26.83
N PHE A 1115 8.97 -26.64 -27.00
CA PHE A 1115 8.52 -25.76 -28.08
C PHE A 1115 9.67 -24.99 -28.72
N VAL A 1116 9.50 -24.55 -29.96
CA VAL A 1116 10.35 -23.55 -30.62
C VAL A 1116 9.45 -22.42 -31.12
N ALA A 1117 9.62 -21.19 -30.62
CA ALA A 1117 8.67 -20.10 -30.81
C ALA A 1117 9.34 -18.84 -31.37
N ASP A 1118 8.69 -18.17 -32.32
CA ASP A 1118 9.11 -16.85 -32.83
C ASP A 1118 8.65 -15.73 -31.87
N LEU A 1119 9.59 -15.02 -31.27
CA LEU A 1119 9.36 -13.94 -30.32
C LEU A 1119 8.50 -12.81 -30.92
N ASP A 1120 8.65 -12.52 -32.21
CA ASP A 1120 7.87 -11.47 -32.89
C ASP A 1120 6.39 -11.84 -33.03
N PHE A 1121 6.07 -13.14 -33.05
CA PHE A 1121 4.67 -13.60 -33.04
C PHE A 1121 4.01 -13.37 -31.67
N PHE A 1122 4.70 -13.68 -30.57
CA PHE A 1122 4.16 -13.47 -29.22
C PHE A 1122 4.09 -11.99 -28.84
N ASN A 1123 5.05 -11.19 -29.33
CA ASN A 1123 5.04 -9.73 -29.19
C ASN A 1123 4.01 -9.01 -30.08
N ARG A 1124 3.43 -9.69 -31.08
CA ARG A 1124 2.48 -9.08 -32.01
C ARG A 1124 1.29 -8.48 -31.22
N PRO A 1125 0.88 -7.22 -31.44
CA PRO A 1125 0.02 -6.51 -30.49
C PRO A 1125 -1.30 -7.18 -30.12
N ASP A 1126 -1.87 -7.97 -31.03
CA ASP A 1126 -3.07 -8.77 -30.87
C ASP A 1126 -2.83 -10.04 -30.02
N VAL A 1127 -1.73 -10.76 -30.26
CA VAL A 1127 -1.31 -11.92 -29.45
C VAL A 1127 -0.95 -11.48 -28.03
N ALA A 1128 -0.15 -10.42 -27.91
CA ALA A 1128 0.20 -9.85 -26.62
C ALA A 1128 -1.03 -9.27 -25.86
N GLN A 1129 -2.07 -8.81 -26.57
CA GLN A 1129 -3.34 -8.41 -25.96
C GLN A 1129 -4.13 -9.64 -25.44
N PHE A 1130 -4.10 -10.76 -26.15
CA PHE A 1130 -4.69 -12.02 -25.70
C PHE A 1130 -3.99 -12.56 -24.45
N LEU A 1131 -2.66 -12.58 -24.41
CA LEU A 1131 -1.90 -13.05 -23.23
C LEU A 1131 -2.17 -12.18 -22.00
N ARG A 1132 -2.08 -10.85 -22.12
CA ARG A 1132 -2.46 -9.91 -21.04
C ARG A 1132 -3.93 -10.04 -20.62
N PHE A 1133 -4.81 -10.47 -21.52
CA PHE A 1133 -6.20 -10.76 -21.17
C PHE A 1133 -6.32 -12.03 -20.30
N ILE A 1134 -5.62 -13.10 -20.67
CA ILE A 1134 -5.61 -14.38 -19.95
C ILE A 1134 -5.03 -14.23 -18.55
N ASP A 1135 -3.85 -13.60 -18.45
CA ASP A 1135 -3.20 -13.23 -17.18
C ASP A 1135 -4.19 -12.49 -16.25
N ARG A 1136 -4.82 -11.42 -16.75
CA ARG A 1136 -5.82 -10.62 -16.00
C ARG A 1136 -7.06 -11.39 -15.51
N GLN A 1137 -7.29 -12.65 -15.91
CA GLN A 1137 -8.37 -13.47 -15.33
C GLN A 1137 -7.93 -14.28 -14.10
N GLY A 1138 -6.62 -14.43 -13.86
CA GLY A 1138 -6.08 -15.15 -12.70
C GLY A 1138 -6.20 -16.66 -12.71
N HIS A 1139 -6.62 -17.24 -13.84
CA HIS A 1139 -6.95 -18.64 -13.88
C HIS A 1139 -5.72 -19.56 -13.95
N ILE A 1140 -4.53 -19.02 -14.25
CA ILE A 1140 -3.24 -19.68 -14.02
C ILE A 1140 -3.12 -20.06 -12.54
N TYR A 1141 -3.15 -19.06 -11.65
CA TYR A 1141 -3.08 -19.26 -10.20
C TYR A 1141 -4.32 -19.95 -9.64
N ARG A 1142 -5.50 -19.32 -9.75
CA ARG A 1142 -6.74 -19.77 -9.08
C ARG A 1142 -7.29 -21.11 -9.59
N ARG A 1143 -7.00 -21.49 -10.84
CA ARG A 1143 -7.65 -22.63 -11.52
C ARG A 1143 -6.70 -23.59 -12.25
N ARG A 1144 -5.37 -23.41 -12.13
CA ARG A 1144 -4.35 -24.22 -12.83
C ARG A 1144 -4.59 -24.28 -14.35
N LEU A 1145 -4.86 -23.12 -14.95
CA LEU A 1145 -4.87 -22.98 -16.40
C LEU A 1145 -3.44 -23.08 -16.92
N GLY A 1146 -3.08 -24.22 -17.49
CA GLY A 1146 -1.73 -24.48 -17.98
C GLY A 1146 -1.33 -23.59 -19.14
N ASP A 1147 -0.07 -23.19 -19.12
CA ASP A 1147 0.67 -22.57 -20.23
C ASP A 1147 0.51 -23.35 -21.54
N LEU A 1148 0.51 -24.69 -21.45
CA LEU A 1148 0.10 -25.65 -22.48
C LEU A 1148 -1.15 -25.18 -23.26
N MET A 1149 -2.25 -24.91 -22.55
CA MET A 1149 -3.52 -24.50 -23.15
C MET A 1149 -3.56 -23.00 -23.50
N ILE A 1150 -2.76 -22.17 -22.84
CA ILE A 1150 -2.62 -20.74 -23.20
C ILE A 1150 -1.90 -20.60 -24.54
N HIS A 1151 -0.78 -21.32 -24.71
CA HIS A 1151 -0.05 -21.44 -25.98
C HIS A 1151 -0.94 -22.03 -27.06
N SER A 1152 -1.69 -23.09 -26.75
CA SER A 1152 -2.65 -23.68 -27.70
C SER A 1152 -3.67 -22.66 -28.20
N MET A 1153 -4.31 -21.89 -27.30
CA MET A 1153 -5.23 -20.83 -27.73
C MET A 1153 -4.53 -19.72 -28.52
N ALA A 1154 -3.36 -19.24 -28.07
CA ALA A 1154 -2.64 -18.16 -28.73
C ALA A 1154 -2.15 -18.56 -30.13
N VAL A 1155 -1.48 -19.70 -30.26
CA VAL A 1155 -0.96 -20.20 -31.54
C VAL A 1155 -2.12 -20.53 -32.49
N TYR A 1156 -3.08 -21.35 -32.06
CA TYR A 1156 -4.16 -21.81 -32.96
C TYR A 1156 -5.13 -20.70 -33.39
N ALA A 1157 -5.33 -19.65 -32.56
CA ALA A 1157 -6.23 -18.56 -32.91
C ALA A 1157 -5.55 -17.43 -33.71
N PHE A 1158 -4.24 -17.23 -33.57
CA PHE A 1158 -3.56 -16.06 -34.13
C PHE A 1158 -2.50 -16.39 -35.21
N ALA A 1159 -2.06 -17.65 -35.33
CA ALA A 1159 -1.19 -18.13 -36.42
C ALA A 1159 -2.00 -18.91 -37.49
N PRO A 1160 -1.76 -18.69 -38.79
CA PRO A 1160 -2.23 -19.58 -39.85
C PRO A 1160 -1.72 -21.02 -39.62
N PRO A 1161 -2.51 -22.08 -39.88
CA PRO A 1161 -2.10 -23.46 -39.66
C PRO A 1161 -0.78 -23.87 -40.35
N GLN A 1162 -0.43 -23.22 -41.47
CA GLN A 1162 0.79 -23.46 -42.22
C GLN A 1162 2.06 -22.94 -41.52
N GLN A 1163 1.93 -21.96 -40.61
CA GLN A 1163 3.06 -21.43 -39.82
C GLN A 1163 3.28 -22.22 -38.52
N ILE A 1164 2.56 -23.32 -38.32
CA ILE A 1164 2.68 -24.21 -37.16
C ILE A 1164 3.35 -25.51 -37.62
N HIS A 1165 4.36 -25.95 -36.88
CA HIS A 1165 5.08 -27.19 -37.14
C HIS A 1165 5.01 -28.15 -35.96
N ARG A 1166 5.04 -29.45 -36.25
CA ARG A 1166 5.16 -30.51 -35.25
C ARG A 1166 6.40 -31.33 -35.61
N PHE A 1167 7.43 -31.33 -34.78
CA PHE A 1167 8.67 -32.08 -35.02
C PHE A 1167 8.42 -33.58 -34.80
N LEU A 1168 8.68 -34.41 -35.81
CA LEU A 1168 8.43 -35.86 -35.80
C LEU A 1168 9.69 -36.71 -36.07
N ASP A 1169 10.82 -36.04 -36.25
CA ASP A 1169 12.06 -36.53 -36.87
C ASP A 1169 13.05 -37.15 -35.88
N PHE A 1170 13.27 -36.54 -34.70
CA PHE A 1170 14.11 -37.07 -33.61
C PHE A 1170 13.29 -37.79 -32.54
N THR A 1171 13.88 -38.71 -31.77
CA THR A 1171 13.24 -39.37 -30.62
C THR A 1171 13.32 -38.50 -29.36
N TYR A 1172 12.20 -38.35 -28.65
CA TYR A 1172 12.05 -37.47 -27.49
C TYR A 1172 11.27 -38.12 -26.34
N GLU A 1173 11.80 -38.02 -25.11
CA GLU A 1173 11.21 -38.47 -23.84
C GLU A 1173 11.02 -37.29 -22.89
N HIS A 1174 9.86 -37.19 -22.24
CA HIS A 1174 9.57 -36.35 -21.07
C HIS A 1174 8.43 -37.01 -20.30
N GLY A 1175 8.59 -37.23 -18.98
CA GLY A 1175 7.61 -38.03 -18.23
C GLY A 1175 7.66 -37.89 -16.72
N THR A 1176 6.46 -37.90 -16.11
CA THR A 1176 6.26 -37.86 -14.67
C THR A 1176 6.07 -39.28 -14.13
N VAL A 1177 6.91 -39.66 -13.16
CA VAL A 1177 6.93 -40.99 -12.55
C VAL A 1177 6.50 -40.89 -11.08
N ASN A 1178 5.53 -41.72 -10.68
CA ASN A 1178 5.09 -41.87 -9.30
C ASN A 1178 6.18 -42.56 -8.45
N ARG A 1179 6.34 -42.10 -7.21
CA ARG A 1179 7.39 -42.56 -6.29
C ARG A 1179 7.02 -43.81 -5.51
N THR A 1180 5.73 -44.03 -5.30
CA THR A 1180 5.23 -45.10 -4.43
C THR A 1180 5.34 -46.48 -5.09
N ASP A 1181 5.23 -46.52 -6.42
CA ASP A 1181 5.23 -47.74 -7.26
C ASP A 1181 6.30 -47.72 -8.37
N GLY A 1182 6.90 -46.56 -8.67
CA GLY A 1182 7.85 -46.39 -9.76
C GLY A 1182 7.22 -46.22 -11.15
N CYS A 1183 5.89 -46.05 -11.24
CA CYS A 1183 5.16 -46.07 -12.49
C CYS A 1183 5.06 -44.71 -13.20
N LEU A 1184 5.13 -44.72 -14.53
CA LEU A 1184 4.84 -43.56 -15.37
C LEU A 1184 3.35 -43.20 -15.26
N VAL A 1185 3.05 -41.96 -14.86
CA VAL A 1185 1.67 -41.46 -14.66
C VAL A 1185 1.27 -40.34 -15.62
N TRP A 1186 2.23 -39.66 -16.23
CA TRP A 1186 1.98 -38.66 -17.26
C TRP A 1186 3.18 -38.50 -18.20
N GLY A 1187 2.96 -38.05 -19.43
CA GLY A 1187 4.02 -37.91 -20.44
C GLY A 1187 4.40 -39.25 -21.07
N GLY A 1188 5.60 -39.37 -21.62
CA GLY A 1188 6.07 -40.55 -22.32
C GLY A 1188 7.28 -40.34 -23.23
N ILE A 1189 7.47 -41.27 -24.16
CA ILE A 1189 8.46 -41.20 -25.25
C ILE A 1189 7.77 -41.33 -26.60
N GLN A 1190 8.26 -40.62 -27.61
CA GLN A 1190 7.82 -40.74 -29.00
C GLN A 1190 9.03 -40.90 -29.91
N ALA A 1191 9.02 -41.95 -30.76
CA ALA A 1191 10.04 -42.24 -31.77
C ALA A 1191 10.21 -41.10 -32.78
N GLY A 1192 11.44 -40.89 -33.25
CA GLY A 1192 11.74 -40.08 -34.43
C GLY A 1192 11.71 -40.91 -35.72
N TYR A 1193 11.27 -40.34 -36.84
CA TYR A 1193 11.34 -41.05 -38.13
C TYR A 1193 12.73 -41.07 -38.77
N ASP A 1194 13.66 -40.21 -38.31
CA ASP A 1194 15.04 -40.11 -38.79
C ASP A 1194 16.03 -40.59 -37.71
N ASP A 1195 15.53 -41.37 -36.73
CA ASP A 1195 16.31 -42.05 -35.71
C ASP A 1195 16.36 -43.56 -35.99
N ASP A 1196 17.52 -44.01 -36.46
CA ASP A 1196 17.80 -45.41 -36.79
C ASP A 1196 17.72 -46.36 -35.58
N HIS A 1197 17.70 -45.84 -34.33
CA HIS A 1197 17.63 -46.62 -33.08
C HIS A 1197 16.30 -46.47 -32.33
N ALA A 1198 15.34 -45.71 -32.86
CA ALA A 1198 14.12 -45.33 -32.13
C ALA A 1198 13.34 -46.51 -31.57
N ALA A 1199 13.27 -47.62 -32.32
CA ALA A 1199 12.61 -48.84 -31.89
C ALA A 1199 13.25 -49.44 -30.62
N GLU A 1200 14.59 -49.44 -30.53
CA GLU A 1200 15.29 -49.92 -29.34
C GLU A 1200 15.06 -48.98 -28.16
N THR A 1201 15.21 -47.67 -28.34
CA THR A 1201 15.02 -46.69 -27.25
C THR A 1201 13.60 -46.69 -26.71
N VAL A 1202 12.59 -46.78 -27.59
CA VAL A 1202 11.17 -46.86 -27.18
C VAL A 1202 10.85 -48.22 -26.53
N SER A 1203 11.43 -49.34 -26.98
CA SER A 1203 11.31 -50.63 -26.29
C SER A 1203 11.95 -50.60 -24.89
N GLN A 1204 13.17 -50.07 -24.75
CA GLN A 1204 13.83 -49.94 -23.44
C GLN A 1204 13.05 -49.04 -22.46
N PHE A 1205 12.32 -48.03 -22.97
CA PHE A 1205 11.41 -47.22 -22.16
C PHE A 1205 10.12 -47.98 -21.81
N TYR A 1206 9.53 -48.70 -22.77
CA TYR A 1206 8.35 -49.54 -22.55
C TYR A 1206 8.61 -50.61 -21.49
N ASP A 1207 9.69 -51.39 -21.63
CA ASP A 1207 10.05 -52.48 -20.71
C ASP A 1207 10.28 -51.98 -19.28
N ARG A 1208 10.72 -50.73 -19.11
CA ARG A 1208 10.88 -50.06 -17.80
C ARG A 1208 9.55 -49.86 -17.07
N TYR A 1209 8.44 -49.70 -17.80
CA TYR A 1209 7.12 -49.38 -17.25
C TYR A 1209 6.00 -50.35 -17.67
N ALA A 1210 6.31 -51.47 -18.33
CA ALA A 1210 5.34 -52.40 -18.92
C ALA A 1210 4.37 -53.05 -17.90
N ASN A 1211 4.70 -53.01 -16.61
CA ASN A 1211 3.86 -53.52 -15.51
C ASN A 1211 2.88 -52.46 -14.95
N CYS A 1212 2.88 -51.24 -15.48
CA CYS A 1212 2.10 -50.11 -14.96
C CYS A 1212 0.74 -49.98 -15.66
N SER A 1213 -0.34 -49.81 -14.89
CA SER A 1213 -1.74 -49.85 -15.35
C SER A 1213 -2.11 -48.82 -16.42
N ASP A 1214 -1.47 -47.65 -16.39
CA ASP A 1214 -1.87 -46.47 -17.17
C ASP A 1214 -0.97 -46.20 -18.37
N VAL A 1215 0.04 -47.04 -18.59
CA VAL A 1215 0.97 -46.97 -19.73
C VAL A 1215 0.32 -47.59 -20.98
N ARG A 1216 0.43 -46.87 -22.10
CA ARG A 1216 -0.19 -47.22 -23.37
C ARG A 1216 0.83 -47.07 -24.49
N ALA A 1217 0.89 -48.07 -25.36
CA ALA A 1217 1.61 -47.97 -26.63
C ALA A 1217 0.63 -47.54 -27.74
N SER A 1218 1.01 -46.53 -28.51
CA SER A 1218 0.29 -46.05 -29.69
C SER A 1218 1.24 -45.85 -30.87
N TYR A 1219 0.66 -45.58 -32.03
CA TYR A 1219 1.34 -45.32 -33.30
C TYR A 1219 0.71 -44.07 -33.89
N LEU A 1220 1.54 -43.14 -34.37
CA LEU A 1220 1.09 -42.11 -35.32
C LEU A 1220 1.44 -42.55 -36.74
N GLY A 1221 0.59 -42.17 -37.69
CA GLY A 1221 0.74 -42.46 -39.11
C GLY A 1221 0.45 -41.25 -40.00
N VAL A 1222 0.22 -41.51 -41.29
CA VAL A 1222 0.09 -40.48 -42.33
C VAL A 1222 -1.14 -39.56 -42.12
N SER A 1223 -2.16 -40.04 -41.40
CA SER A 1223 -3.36 -39.29 -41.02
C SER A 1223 -3.11 -38.15 -40.03
N ASP A 1224 -2.02 -38.22 -39.27
CA ASP A 1224 -1.81 -37.38 -38.08
C ASP A 1224 -0.83 -36.22 -38.37
N LEU A 1225 -0.36 -36.15 -39.62
CA LEU A 1225 0.62 -35.19 -40.13
C LEU A 1225 0.00 -33.83 -40.46
N SER A 1226 0.74 -32.77 -40.16
CA SER A 1226 0.30 -31.39 -40.40
C SER A 1226 0.26 -31.02 -41.89
N PRO A 1227 -0.47 -29.95 -42.25
CA PRO A 1227 -0.29 -29.28 -43.54
C PRO A 1227 1.15 -28.82 -43.82
N SER A 1228 1.97 -28.53 -42.78
CA SER A 1228 3.38 -28.19 -42.95
C SER A 1228 4.25 -29.38 -43.38
N TYR A 1229 3.80 -30.63 -43.21
CA TYR A 1229 4.41 -31.82 -43.84
C TYR A 1229 4.06 -31.99 -45.33
N SER A 1230 3.28 -31.10 -45.95
CA SER A 1230 2.90 -31.17 -47.38
C SER A 1230 4.11 -31.40 -48.31
N HIS A 1231 5.25 -30.74 -48.03
CA HIS A 1231 6.50 -30.86 -48.79
C HIS A 1231 7.18 -32.24 -48.74
N VAL A 1232 6.89 -33.08 -47.72
CA VAL A 1232 7.50 -34.41 -47.59
C VAL A 1232 6.86 -35.40 -48.56
N SER A 1233 7.68 -36.15 -49.31
CA SER A 1233 7.20 -37.09 -50.33
C SER A 1233 6.29 -38.18 -49.75
N THR A 1234 5.35 -38.68 -50.54
CA THR A 1234 4.48 -39.81 -50.16
C THR A 1234 5.27 -41.05 -49.73
N SER A 1235 6.46 -41.27 -50.33
CA SER A 1235 7.37 -42.35 -49.99
C SER A 1235 8.09 -42.18 -48.64
N LYS A 1236 8.39 -40.94 -48.21
CA LYS A 1236 8.83 -40.67 -46.83
C LYS A 1236 7.65 -40.76 -45.85
N LYS A 1237 6.49 -40.17 -46.20
CA LYS A 1237 5.26 -40.22 -45.38
C LYS A 1237 4.85 -41.66 -45.03
N ALA A 1238 4.88 -42.58 -45.98
CA ALA A 1238 4.58 -44.00 -45.76
C ALA A 1238 5.52 -44.73 -44.79
N ARG A 1239 6.61 -44.09 -44.33
CA ARG A 1239 7.55 -44.62 -43.31
C ARG A 1239 7.43 -43.93 -41.95
N LEU A 1240 6.54 -42.95 -41.79
CA LEU A 1240 6.34 -42.19 -40.54
C LEU A 1240 5.56 -43.01 -39.50
N ALA A 1241 6.08 -44.19 -39.14
CA ALA A 1241 5.50 -45.11 -38.19
C ALA A 1241 6.02 -44.82 -36.77
N LEU A 1242 5.42 -43.84 -36.10
CA LEU A 1242 5.98 -43.29 -34.86
C LEU A 1242 5.43 -44.02 -33.64
N PHE A 1243 6.16 -45.04 -33.20
CA PHE A 1243 5.91 -45.71 -31.92
C PHE A 1243 5.98 -44.70 -30.78
N THR A 1244 4.91 -44.64 -30.00
CA THR A 1244 4.71 -43.70 -28.89
C THR A 1244 4.31 -44.51 -27.67
N VAL A 1245 4.92 -44.24 -26.51
CA VAL A 1245 4.59 -44.91 -25.24
C VAL A 1245 4.34 -43.83 -24.20
N THR A 1246 3.07 -43.66 -23.81
CA THR A 1246 2.62 -42.57 -22.93
C THR A 1246 1.76 -43.08 -21.76
N ALA A 1247 1.61 -42.23 -20.74
CA ALA A 1247 0.61 -42.35 -19.69
C ALA A 1247 -0.18 -41.04 -19.55
N GLY A 1248 -1.35 -41.10 -18.91
CA GLY A 1248 -2.24 -39.95 -18.78
C GLY A 1248 -3.01 -39.62 -20.06
N GLU A 1249 -3.37 -38.34 -20.26
CA GLU A 1249 -4.09 -37.87 -21.45
C GLU A 1249 -3.15 -37.27 -22.52
N VAL A 1250 -2.08 -38.00 -22.86
CA VAL A 1250 -1.06 -37.61 -23.84
C VAL A 1250 -1.13 -38.52 -25.07
N GLU A 1251 -1.23 -37.93 -26.27
CA GLU A 1251 -1.37 -38.64 -27.57
C GLU A 1251 -2.51 -39.69 -27.61
N LEU A 1252 -3.68 -39.36 -27.04
CA LEU A 1252 -4.83 -40.27 -27.02
C LEU A 1252 -5.43 -40.50 -28.43
N PRO A 1253 -5.63 -41.76 -28.90
CA PRO A 1253 -6.20 -42.08 -30.23
C PRO A 1253 -7.69 -41.73 -30.47
N ALA A 1254 -8.25 -40.76 -29.74
CA ALA A 1254 -9.68 -40.66 -29.46
C ALA A 1254 -10.57 -39.97 -30.53
N GLY A 1255 -10.21 -40.09 -31.82
CA GLY A 1255 -11.11 -39.81 -32.96
C GLY A 1255 -11.69 -38.38 -33.07
N LYS A 1256 -11.10 -37.39 -32.38
CA LYS A 1256 -11.60 -36.01 -32.29
C LYS A 1256 -10.50 -35.00 -32.62
N GLY A 1257 -10.62 -34.39 -33.80
CA GLY A 1257 -9.72 -33.34 -34.28
C GLY A 1257 -8.48 -33.88 -35.01
N ILE A 1258 -8.00 -33.10 -35.96
CA ILE A 1258 -6.71 -33.33 -36.63
C ILE A 1258 -5.61 -33.02 -35.61
N LEU A 1259 -4.70 -33.96 -35.36
CA LEU A 1259 -3.64 -33.85 -34.33
C LEU A 1259 -2.58 -32.77 -34.61
N SER A 1260 -2.75 -31.97 -35.67
CA SER A 1260 -1.72 -31.04 -36.16
C SER A 1260 -2.19 -29.98 -37.20
N GLY A 1261 -3.39 -29.39 -37.07
CA GLY A 1261 -3.78 -28.22 -37.88
C GLY A 1261 -5.27 -28.05 -38.14
#